data_AF-A0A661PCR0-F1
#
_entry.id   AF-A0A661PCR0-F1
#
_cell.length_a   1.000
_cell.length_b   1.000
_cell.length_c   1.000
_cell.angle_alpha   90.00
_cell.angle_beta   90.00
_cell.angle_gamma   90.00
#
_symmetry.space_group_name_H-M   'P 1'
#
loop_
_entity.id
_entity.type
_entity.pdbx_description
1 polymer ?
#
loop_
_entity_poly.entity_id
_entity_poly.type
_entity_poly.pdbx_seq_one_letter_code
_entity_poly.pdbx_strand_id
1 'polypeptide(L)'
;MSWQDYIDTVQKLYIAYYQRPADPNGLRYWAEKLDAAGGNLEGIIDAFATSPEAISLYDTNGDGEINASDNLEALIKAIYQALFNRTPDEEGKNFYLNALQIGQFPDGRLATPGRVALDILNGAQGDDALIVKNKLIVANLFTHIIDGHSLTDPNFGTSSFAVTYAGEEDAEAARDLLKEITNDPTTVLDTDQIKEIIINQIADPNDLIFLEQDNITQMAENYSKTFPTFDFSSFLPIDHPYVQALISGYSWDKTTITYGALTTLPQEYNSIFCNNIITDCLGNGWRPLADVAKSSMQTIFQTVDSQIALNLIPASDPNNADIRISMHDAMVLDEGGFAFYPGSTSIYGDIFINSQYNQPEDWSETGLGAHTLIHELGHALGLKHPFEAEDNNTVVLPNELNNCVYTVMSYTPFRIYTPVFTVTSTSVKVTFEYVLPTSFMVLDLAALHALYGPNPDTNTENDIYRPPNTPFYQTIYDAGGIDTIDLSATFASNQIDLTPGSYSNINYQTIDQLIAEAQDYVCQLTGTTYYNDWVASIYQEYADQIYTGEHALSIAFGTIIENVIGGPKDDWIIDNQADNYLIGGAGNDYFFLGHGGYDTVDGEEGYDIVWIEDYPSSQIQCFENDEGVIIIGPDFSAHLIDIEKVHFAVDNIDWLLV
;
A
#
# COMPACT_ATOMS: atom_id res chain seq x y z
N MET A 1 28.40 -0.43 -23.67
CA MET A 1 28.03 -1.84 -23.48
C MET A 1 26.69 -1.84 -22.78
N SER A 2 25.77 -2.70 -23.17
CA SER A 2 24.56 -2.95 -22.38
C SER A 2 24.92 -3.73 -21.11
N TRP A 3 24.00 -3.82 -20.15
CA TRP A 3 24.17 -4.70 -18.98
C TRP A 3 24.50 -6.15 -19.38
N GLN A 4 23.79 -6.65 -20.39
CA GLN A 4 24.02 -7.99 -20.95
C GLN A 4 25.46 -8.18 -21.48
N ASP A 5 26.06 -7.15 -22.08
CA ASP A 5 27.44 -7.24 -22.55
C ASP A 5 28.43 -7.47 -21.39
N TYR A 6 28.15 -6.87 -20.21
CA TYR A 6 28.96 -7.07 -19.01
C TYR A 6 28.78 -8.47 -18.42
N ILE A 7 27.53 -8.93 -18.29
CA ILE A 7 27.18 -10.30 -17.88
C ILE A 7 27.89 -11.32 -18.77
N ASP A 8 27.74 -11.20 -20.09
CA ASP A 8 28.35 -12.12 -21.05
C ASP A 8 29.89 -12.11 -20.98
N THR A 9 30.49 -10.95 -20.68
CA THR A 9 31.94 -10.83 -20.54
C THR A 9 32.42 -11.57 -19.30
N VAL A 10 31.75 -11.38 -18.16
CA VAL A 10 32.08 -12.06 -16.90
C VAL A 10 31.82 -13.56 -16.99
N GLN A 11 30.71 -13.98 -17.60
CA GLN A 11 30.39 -15.41 -17.77
C GLN A 11 31.48 -16.12 -18.57
N LYS A 12 32.01 -15.50 -19.64
CA LYS A 12 33.14 -16.07 -20.39
C LYS A 12 34.41 -16.22 -19.55
N LEU A 13 34.65 -15.32 -18.59
CA LEU A 13 35.78 -15.47 -17.66
C LEU A 13 35.57 -16.65 -16.71
N TYR A 14 34.36 -16.86 -16.20
CA TYR A 14 34.02 -18.06 -15.43
C TYR A 14 34.24 -19.33 -16.25
N ILE A 15 33.78 -19.37 -17.50
CA ILE A 15 34.03 -20.51 -18.40
C ILE A 15 35.54 -20.71 -18.63
N ALA A 16 36.32 -19.64 -18.83
CA ALA A 16 37.74 -19.74 -19.10
C ALA A 16 38.57 -20.20 -17.90
N TYR A 17 38.26 -19.70 -16.69
CA TYR A 17 39.04 -19.93 -15.47
C TYR A 17 38.53 -21.06 -14.63
N TYR A 18 37.23 -21.11 -14.42
CA TYR A 18 36.59 -22.06 -13.53
C TYR A 18 35.93 -23.18 -14.32
N GLN A 19 35.88 -23.09 -15.65
CA GLN A 19 35.37 -24.15 -16.52
C GLN A 19 33.89 -24.48 -16.26
N ARG A 20 33.18 -23.63 -15.52
CA ARG A 20 31.77 -23.77 -15.09
C ARG A 20 31.01 -22.48 -15.36
N PRO A 21 29.67 -22.52 -15.44
CA PRO A 21 28.84 -21.34 -15.32
C PRO A 21 29.06 -20.63 -13.97
N ALA A 22 28.95 -19.30 -13.97
CA ALA A 22 29.05 -18.52 -12.76
C ALA A 22 27.95 -18.87 -11.75
N ASP A 23 28.26 -18.68 -10.47
CA ASP A 23 27.22 -18.54 -9.46
C ASP A 23 26.55 -17.16 -9.60
N PRO A 24 25.25 -17.01 -9.27
CA PRO A 24 24.54 -15.76 -9.56
C PRO A 24 25.11 -14.54 -8.83
N ASN A 25 25.42 -14.67 -7.53
CA ASN A 25 26.04 -13.62 -6.71
C ASN A 25 27.35 -13.13 -7.33
N GLY A 26 28.24 -14.06 -7.69
CA GLY A 26 29.52 -13.77 -8.29
C GLY A 26 29.39 -13.13 -9.68
N LEU A 27 28.46 -13.63 -10.52
CA LEU A 27 28.21 -13.07 -11.85
C LEU A 27 27.79 -11.60 -11.75
N ARG A 28 26.80 -11.29 -10.90
CA ARG A 28 26.37 -9.92 -10.65
C ARG A 28 27.51 -9.06 -10.12
N TYR A 29 28.16 -9.48 -9.04
CA TYR A 29 29.20 -8.70 -8.39
C TYR A 29 30.28 -8.26 -9.38
N TRP A 30 30.75 -9.17 -10.22
CA TRP A 30 31.78 -8.84 -11.22
C TRP A 30 31.24 -8.02 -12.39
N ALA A 31 29.98 -8.20 -12.79
CA ALA A 31 29.35 -7.39 -13.84
C ALA A 31 29.18 -5.93 -13.40
N GLU A 32 28.75 -5.69 -12.16
CA GLU A 32 28.66 -4.34 -11.57
C GLU A 32 30.04 -3.67 -11.48
N LYS A 33 31.08 -4.42 -11.07
CA LYS A 33 32.46 -3.90 -11.07
C LYS A 33 32.94 -3.54 -12.47
N LEU A 34 32.58 -4.34 -13.47
CA LEU A 34 32.96 -4.08 -14.86
C LEU A 34 32.23 -2.87 -15.43
N ASP A 35 30.94 -2.71 -15.14
CA ASP A 35 30.17 -1.53 -15.53
C ASP A 35 30.73 -0.25 -14.88
N ALA A 36 30.99 -0.28 -13.57
CA ALA A 36 31.61 0.83 -12.85
C ALA A 36 33.01 1.19 -13.40
N ALA A 37 33.72 0.23 -13.98
CA ALA A 37 35.00 0.43 -14.65
C ALA A 37 34.86 0.90 -16.12
N GLY A 38 33.64 1.15 -16.60
CA GLY A 38 33.35 1.52 -17.98
C GLY A 38 33.71 0.42 -18.98
N GLY A 39 33.64 -0.85 -18.57
CA GLY A 39 34.06 -2.00 -19.36
C GLY A 39 35.55 -2.34 -19.30
N ASN A 40 36.33 -1.70 -18.43
CA ASN A 40 37.75 -1.99 -18.29
C ASN A 40 38.02 -3.24 -17.43
N LEU A 41 38.49 -4.30 -18.08
CA LEU A 41 38.80 -5.59 -17.45
C LEU A 41 40.11 -5.63 -16.63
N GLU A 42 40.99 -4.64 -16.74
CA GLU A 42 42.33 -4.70 -16.13
C GLU A 42 42.30 -4.88 -14.61
N GLY A 43 41.32 -4.31 -13.91
CA GLY A 43 41.19 -4.44 -12.46
C GLY A 43 40.48 -5.71 -11.98
N ILE A 44 39.89 -6.49 -12.89
CA ILE A 44 39.03 -7.64 -12.57
C ILE A 44 39.74 -8.96 -12.87
N ILE A 45 40.50 -9.01 -13.95
CA ILE A 45 40.99 -10.26 -14.52
C ILE A 45 42.00 -11.00 -13.63
N ASP A 46 42.81 -10.25 -12.90
CA ASP A 46 43.80 -10.84 -12.00
C ASP A 46 43.14 -11.43 -10.76
N ALA A 47 42.00 -10.91 -10.34
CA ALA A 47 41.26 -11.44 -9.18
C ALA A 47 40.71 -12.86 -9.44
N PHE A 48 40.33 -13.16 -10.69
CA PHE A 48 39.93 -14.51 -11.08
C PHE A 48 41.09 -15.50 -11.00
N ALA A 49 42.26 -15.07 -11.48
CA ALA A 49 43.46 -15.91 -11.49
C ALA A 49 44.03 -16.21 -10.09
N THR A 50 43.83 -15.31 -9.13
CA THR A 50 44.33 -15.46 -7.75
C THR A 50 43.29 -16.00 -6.77
N SER A 51 42.13 -16.43 -7.27
CA SER A 51 41.07 -16.94 -6.39
C SER A 51 41.44 -18.32 -5.81
N PRO A 52 40.88 -18.69 -4.63
CA PRO A 52 41.06 -20.03 -4.08
C PRO A 52 40.64 -21.15 -5.04
N GLU A 53 39.58 -20.94 -5.83
CA GLU A 53 39.12 -21.91 -6.82
C GLU A 53 40.13 -22.08 -7.97
N ALA A 54 40.68 -20.98 -8.50
CA ALA A 54 41.71 -21.05 -9.54
C ALA A 54 42.98 -21.73 -9.02
N ILE A 55 43.41 -21.44 -7.79
CA ILE A 55 44.56 -22.11 -7.16
C ILE A 55 44.27 -23.61 -7.05
N SER A 56 43.10 -24.01 -6.54
CA SER A 56 42.70 -25.43 -6.44
C SER A 56 42.75 -26.17 -7.78
N LEU A 57 42.32 -25.52 -8.87
CA LEU A 57 42.28 -26.11 -10.20
C LEU A 57 43.67 -26.25 -10.86
N TYR A 58 44.61 -25.35 -10.57
CA TYR A 58 45.83 -25.19 -11.38
C TYR A 58 47.15 -25.34 -10.59
N ASP A 59 47.10 -25.38 -9.26
CA ASP A 59 48.24 -25.67 -8.40
C ASP A 59 48.50 -27.18 -8.33
N THR A 60 49.30 -27.70 -9.28
CA THR A 60 49.57 -29.14 -9.37
C THR A 60 50.63 -29.63 -8.37
N ASN A 61 51.36 -28.71 -7.72
CA ASN A 61 52.41 -29.03 -6.75
C ASN A 61 52.03 -28.70 -5.28
N GLY A 62 50.89 -28.06 -5.05
CA GLY A 62 50.29 -27.81 -3.74
C GLY A 62 51.00 -26.73 -2.92
N ASP A 63 51.66 -25.77 -3.57
CA ASP A 63 52.39 -24.69 -2.89
C ASP A 63 51.58 -23.40 -2.72
N GLY A 64 50.34 -23.38 -3.21
CA GLY A 64 49.42 -22.25 -3.15
C GLY A 64 49.65 -21.20 -4.25
N GLU A 65 50.52 -21.46 -5.23
CA GLU A 65 50.88 -20.51 -6.28
C GLU A 65 50.82 -21.13 -7.70
N ILE A 66 50.21 -20.39 -8.65
CA ILE A 66 50.19 -20.79 -10.07
C ILE A 66 51.41 -20.16 -10.78
N ASN A 67 52.62 -20.51 -10.34
CA ASN A 67 53.86 -19.90 -10.87
C ASN A 67 54.93 -20.91 -11.32
N ALA A 68 54.84 -22.17 -10.90
CA ALA A 68 55.70 -23.24 -11.40
C ALA A 68 55.46 -23.45 -12.90
N SER A 69 56.53 -23.70 -13.68
CA SER A 69 56.41 -23.88 -15.13
C SER A 69 55.44 -25.00 -15.52
N ASP A 70 55.34 -26.05 -14.71
CA ASP A 70 54.42 -27.16 -14.93
C ASP A 70 52.96 -26.75 -14.65
N ASN A 71 52.71 -25.92 -13.62
CA ASN A 71 51.39 -25.32 -13.33
C ASN A 71 50.94 -24.39 -14.47
N LEU A 72 51.86 -23.58 -15.02
CA LEU A 72 51.57 -22.66 -16.12
C LEU A 72 51.22 -23.42 -17.42
N GLU A 73 51.91 -24.53 -17.71
CA GLU A 73 51.56 -25.37 -18.86
C GLU A 73 50.20 -26.06 -18.67
N ALA A 74 49.92 -26.57 -17.46
CA ALA A 74 48.65 -27.20 -17.12
C ALA A 74 47.47 -26.21 -17.25
N LEU A 75 47.64 -24.99 -16.73
CA LEU A 75 46.68 -23.88 -16.85
C LEU A 75 46.33 -23.61 -18.32
N ILE A 76 47.33 -23.42 -19.20
CA ILE A 76 47.08 -23.12 -20.62
C ILE A 76 46.28 -24.26 -21.27
N LYS A 77 46.64 -25.51 -21.00
CA LYS A 77 45.90 -26.67 -21.53
C LYS A 77 44.47 -26.71 -21.04
N ALA A 78 44.24 -26.41 -19.76
CA ALA A 78 42.91 -26.38 -19.18
C ALA A 78 42.05 -25.25 -19.76
N ILE A 79 42.60 -24.05 -19.96
CA ILE A 79 41.89 -22.94 -20.61
C ILE A 79 41.45 -23.33 -22.03
N TYR A 80 42.35 -23.93 -22.82
CA TYR A 80 42.02 -24.40 -24.16
C TYR A 80 40.97 -25.52 -24.14
N GLN A 81 41.05 -26.44 -23.18
CA GLN A 81 40.05 -27.49 -23.02
C GLN A 81 38.68 -26.90 -22.63
N ALA A 82 38.65 -25.96 -21.70
CA ALA A 82 37.44 -25.33 -21.20
C ALA A 82 36.76 -24.46 -22.26
N LEU A 83 37.52 -23.71 -23.05
CA LEU A 83 36.97 -22.83 -24.08
C LEU A 83 36.65 -23.58 -25.38
N PHE A 84 37.49 -24.54 -25.79
CA PHE A 84 37.49 -25.07 -27.16
C PHE A 84 37.41 -26.61 -27.25
N ASN A 85 37.29 -27.32 -26.13
CA ASN A 85 37.26 -28.79 -26.06
C ASN A 85 38.45 -29.48 -26.76
N ARG A 86 39.61 -28.82 -26.79
CA ARG A 86 40.82 -29.36 -27.43
C ARG A 86 42.08 -28.88 -26.70
N THR A 87 43.19 -29.56 -26.94
CA THR A 87 44.51 -29.11 -26.51
C THR A 87 45.03 -27.97 -27.42
N PRO A 88 45.86 -27.05 -26.90
CA PRO A 88 46.55 -26.07 -27.73
C PRO A 88 47.52 -26.74 -28.70
N ASP A 89 47.76 -26.12 -29.86
CA ASP A 89 48.90 -26.49 -30.68
C ASP A 89 50.21 -26.07 -30.02
N GLU A 90 51.32 -26.66 -30.46
CA GLU A 90 52.62 -26.48 -29.82
C GLU A 90 53.13 -25.03 -29.94
N GLU A 91 52.78 -24.29 -30.99
CA GLU A 91 53.21 -22.90 -31.19
C GLU A 91 52.44 -21.96 -30.25
N GLY A 92 51.10 -22.08 -30.22
CA GLY A 92 50.24 -21.32 -29.32
C GLY A 92 50.56 -21.57 -27.84
N LYS A 93 50.74 -22.83 -27.44
CA LYS A 93 51.16 -23.20 -26.07
C LYS A 93 52.47 -22.50 -25.68
N ASN A 94 53.49 -22.60 -26.52
CA ASN A 94 54.80 -22.03 -26.25
C ASN A 94 54.77 -20.49 -26.25
N PHE A 95 53.92 -19.86 -27.06
CA PHE A 95 53.72 -18.42 -27.05
C PHE A 95 53.27 -17.92 -25.67
N TYR A 96 52.18 -18.50 -25.13
CA TYR A 96 51.65 -18.10 -23.83
C TYR A 96 52.54 -18.51 -22.65
N LEU A 97 53.14 -19.71 -22.71
CA LEU A 97 54.04 -20.17 -21.66
C LEU A 97 55.27 -19.26 -21.52
N ASN A 98 55.89 -18.87 -22.64
CA ASN A 98 57.01 -17.93 -22.63
C ASN A 98 56.59 -16.56 -22.08
N ALA A 99 55.41 -16.06 -22.46
CA ALA A 99 54.90 -14.79 -21.97
C ALA A 99 54.73 -14.81 -20.44
N LEU A 100 54.13 -15.87 -19.88
CA LEU A 100 53.94 -16.03 -18.43
C LEU A 100 55.27 -16.17 -17.68
N GLN A 101 56.24 -16.91 -18.22
CA GLN A 101 57.57 -17.05 -17.60
C GLN A 101 58.37 -15.74 -17.58
N ILE A 102 58.19 -14.89 -18.59
CA ILE A 102 58.83 -13.56 -18.68
C ILE A 102 58.02 -12.51 -17.89
N GLY A 103 56.73 -12.76 -17.66
CA GLY A 103 55.78 -11.80 -17.09
C GLY A 103 55.28 -10.76 -18.08
N GLN A 104 55.59 -10.88 -19.38
CA GLN A 104 55.23 -9.89 -20.40
C GLN A 104 55.01 -10.53 -21.78
N PHE A 105 53.97 -10.08 -22.49
CA PHE A 105 53.76 -10.41 -23.90
C PHE A 105 54.78 -9.70 -24.80
N PRO A 106 55.02 -10.20 -26.04
CA PRO A 106 55.93 -9.55 -26.98
C PRO A 106 55.60 -8.09 -27.34
N ASP A 107 54.33 -7.71 -27.18
CA ASP A 107 53.82 -6.36 -27.43
C ASP A 107 53.96 -5.40 -26.22
N GLY A 108 54.50 -5.90 -25.10
CA GLY A 108 54.75 -5.12 -23.90
C GLY A 108 53.62 -5.14 -22.86
N ARG A 109 52.48 -5.81 -23.13
CA ARG A 109 51.43 -6.01 -22.11
C ARG A 109 51.91 -6.96 -21.01
N LEU A 110 51.47 -6.74 -19.77
CA LEU A 110 51.73 -7.68 -18.68
C LEU A 110 51.10 -9.04 -18.98
N ALA A 111 51.86 -10.12 -18.78
CA ALA A 111 51.36 -11.48 -18.94
C ALA A 111 51.11 -12.09 -17.56
N THR A 112 49.85 -12.03 -17.13
CA THR A 112 49.33 -12.77 -15.99
C THR A 112 48.54 -13.96 -16.48
N PRO A 113 48.32 -15.01 -15.65
CA PRO A 113 47.35 -16.05 -15.95
C PRO A 113 46.05 -15.43 -16.47
N GLY A 114 45.50 -14.49 -15.67
CA GLY A 114 44.38 -13.57 -15.93
C GLY A 114 44.28 -13.15 -17.39
N ARG A 115 45.34 -12.49 -17.85
CA ARG A 115 45.41 -11.93 -19.19
C ARG A 115 45.57 -12.97 -20.29
N VAL A 116 46.25 -14.08 -20.03
CA VAL A 116 46.41 -15.17 -21.00
C VAL A 116 45.07 -15.81 -21.34
N ALA A 117 44.21 -16.11 -20.37
CA ALA A 117 42.90 -16.68 -20.71
C ALA A 117 42.05 -15.72 -21.55
N LEU A 118 42.11 -14.42 -21.25
CA LEU A 118 41.42 -13.41 -22.06
C LEU A 118 41.99 -13.31 -23.48
N ASP A 119 43.31 -13.38 -23.64
CA ASP A 119 43.98 -13.36 -24.94
C ASP A 119 43.58 -14.59 -25.77
N ILE A 120 43.53 -15.77 -25.14
CA ILE A 120 43.06 -17.02 -25.76
C ILE A 120 41.59 -16.91 -26.16
N LEU A 121 40.72 -16.46 -25.25
CA LEU A 121 39.29 -16.27 -25.47
C LEU A 121 39.03 -15.32 -26.64
N ASN A 122 39.70 -14.16 -26.67
CA ASN A 122 39.55 -13.17 -27.73
C ASN A 122 40.18 -13.64 -29.06
N GLY A 123 41.11 -14.59 -29.00
CA GLY A 123 41.73 -15.22 -30.16
C GLY A 123 40.86 -16.30 -30.82
N ALA A 124 39.71 -16.67 -30.24
CA ALA A 124 38.83 -17.70 -30.76
C ALA A 124 38.30 -17.36 -32.17
N GLN A 125 38.38 -18.31 -33.09
CA GLN A 125 37.93 -18.16 -34.48
C GLN A 125 37.29 -19.46 -35.00
N GLY A 126 36.44 -19.36 -36.02
CA GLY A 126 35.82 -20.54 -36.64
C GLY A 126 35.05 -21.39 -35.63
N ASP A 127 35.36 -22.68 -35.57
CA ASP A 127 34.73 -23.63 -34.64
C ASP A 127 34.96 -23.26 -33.17
N ASP A 128 36.14 -22.77 -32.81
CA ASP A 128 36.46 -22.34 -31.44
C ASP A 128 35.52 -21.21 -30.98
N ALA A 129 35.24 -20.24 -31.87
CA ALA A 129 34.33 -19.14 -31.57
C ALA A 129 32.88 -19.61 -31.42
N LEU A 130 32.48 -20.66 -32.17
CA LEU A 130 31.14 -21.25 -32.07
C LEU A 130 30.98 -22.03 -30.77
N ILE A 131 32.00 -22.78 -30.33
CA ILE A 131 31.99 -23.48 -29.04
C ILE A 131 31.83 -22.47 -27.89
N VAL A 132 32.63 -21.40 -27.87
CA VAL A 132 32.52 -20.35 -26.84
C VAL A 132 31.13 -19.73 -26.82
N LYS A 133 30.56 -19.44 -27.99
CA LYS A 133 29.19 -18.91 -28.09
C LYS A 133 28.16 -19.88 -27.51
N ASN A 134 28.26 -21.15 -27.86
CA ASN A 134 27.33 -22.18 -27.40
C ASN A 134 27.45 -22.40 -25.88
N LYS A 135 28.67 -22.44 -25.34
CA LYS A 135 28.91 -22.52 -23.89
C LYS A 135 28.37 -21.31 -23.14
N LEU A 136 28.50 -20.12 -23.72
CA LEU A 136 27.93 -18.91 -23.13
C LEU A 136 26.41 -19.00 -23.01
N ILE A 137 25.71 -19.45 -24.06
CA ILE A 137 24.25 -19.60 -24.05
C ILE A 137 23.83 -20.54 -22.90
N VAL A 138 24.45 -21.71 -22.84
CA VAL A 138 24.15 -22.72 -21.80
C VAL A 138 24.51 -22.22 -20.41
N ALA A 139 25.65 -21.55 -20.24
CA ALA A 139 26.08 -21.03 -18.96
C ALA A 139 25.18 -19.89 -18.45
N ASN A 140 24.72 -19.02 -19.35
CA ASN A 140 23.75 -17.97 -19.02
C ASN A 140 22.42 -18.58 -18.57
N LEU A 141 21.90 -19.56 -19.32
CA LEU A 141 20.66 -20.25 -18.99
C LEU A 141 20.75 -21.04 -17.67
N PHE A 142 21.88 -21.71 -17.45
CA PHE A 142 22.16 -22.38 -16.17
C PHE A 142 22.12 -21.40 -15.01
N THR A 143 22.82 -20.26 -15.11
CA THR A 143 22.90 -19.31 -13.99
C THR A 143 21.54 -18.68 -13.72
N HIS A 144 20.75 -18.41 -14.77
CA HIS A 144 19.35 -18.01 -14.64
C HIS A 144 18.51 -19.04 -13.89
N ILE A 145 18.65 -20.34 -14.18
CA ILE A 145 17.88 -21.40 -13.49
C ILE A 145 18.33 -21.54 -12.02
N ILE A 146 19.62 -21.42 -11.73
CA ILE A 146 20.11 -21.45 -10.33
C ILE A 146 19.53 -20.28 -9.54
N ASP A 147 19.53 -19.09 -10.13
CA ASP A 147 19.03 -17.89 -9.47
C ASP A 147 17.50 -17.93 -9.30
N GLY A 148 16.77 -18.26 -10.37
CA GLY A 148 15.32 -18.11 -10.47
C GLY A 148 14.91 -16.88 -11.28
N HIS A 149 15.71 -15.81 -11.28
CA HIS A 149 15.41 -14.56 -11.98
C HIS A 149 16.18 -14.41 -13.31
N SER A 150 15.65 -13.61 -14.23
CA SER A 150 16.33 -13.27 -15.50
C SER A 150 17.67 -12.58 -15.28
N LEU A 151 18.67 -12.75 -16.16
CA LEU A 151 20.00 -12.13 -16.02
C LEU A 151 19.99 -10.59 -16.07
N THR A 152 18.90 -10.01 -16.57
CA THR A 152 18.69 -8.56 -16.61
C THR A 152 17.83 -8.06 -15.44
N ASP A 153 17.32 -8.96 -14.61
CA ASP A 153 16.54 -8.62 -13.42
C ASP A 153 17.44 -7.89 -12.40
N PRO A 154 17.01 -6.75 -11.84
CA PRO A 154 17.75 -6.06 -10.79
C PRO A 154 17.99 -6.86 -9.50
N ASN A 155 17.35 -8.01 -9.32
CA ASN A 155 17.50 -8.94 -8.20
C ASN A 155 18.38 -10.13 -8.46
N PHE A 156 18.69 -10.39 -9.72
CA PHE A 156 19.59 -11.48 -10.07
C PHE A 156 20.85 -11.40 -9.20
N GLY A 157 21.16 -12.41 -8.39
CA GLY A 157 22.31 -12.45 -7.51
C GLY A 157 22.26 -11.57 -6.25
N THR A 158 21.09 -11.26 -5.66
CA THR A 158 20.99 -10.57 -4.35
C THR A 158 20.75 -11.50 -3.15
N SER A 159 19.83 -12.47 -3.26
CA SER A 159 19.53 -13.54 -2.29
C SER A 159 18.28 -14.31 -2.75
N SER A 160 17.97 -15.49 -2.17
CA SER A 160 16.80 -16.33 -2.49
C SER A 160 16.87 -17.09 -3.82
N PHE A 161 17.86 -17.98 -3.94
CA PHE A 161 18.06 -18.80 -5.14
C PHE A 161 17.08 -19.97 -5.25
N ALA A 162 16.68 -20.28 -6.48
CA ALA A 162 15.92 -21.48 -6.79
C ALA A 162 16.67 -22.76 -6.44
N VAL A 163 18.01 -22.72 -6.50
CA VAL A 163 18.90 -23.87 -6.29
C VAL A 163 20.11 -23.47 -5.43
N THR A 164 20.45 -24.30 -4.47
CA THR A 164 21.70 -24.18 -3.71
C THR A 164 22.85 -24.64 -4.60
N TYR A 165 23.63 -23.70 -5.13
CA TYR A 165 24.81 -23.97 -5.96
C TYR A 165 26.08 -23.61 -5.18
N ALA A 166 26.61 -24.56 -4.41
CA ALA A 166 27.72 -24.32 -3.49
C ALA A 166 28.61 -25.55 -3.24
N GLY A 167 29.92 -25.34 -3.39
CA GLY A 167 30.93 -26.37 -3.09
C GLY A 167 31.48 -27.04 -4.35
N GLU A 168 32.39 -27.99 -4.15
CA GLU A 168 33.17 -28.58 -5.25
C GLU A 168 32.38 -29.62 -6.06
N GLU A 169 31.44 -30.34 -5.43
CA GLU A 169 30.62 -31.36 -6.12
C GLU A 169 29.73 -30.70 -7.18
N ASP A 170 28.99 -29.65 -6.80
CA ASP A 170 28.15 -28.88 -7.71
C ASP A 170 28.97 -28.20 -8.80
N ALA A 171 30.12 -27.63 -8.43
CA ALA A 171 31.03 -27.00 -9.37
C ALA A 171 31.53 -28.01 -10.41
N GLU A 172 31.90 -29.23 -10.02
CA GLU A 172 32.31 -30.28 -10.96
C GLU A 172 31.16 -30.73 -11.87
N ALA A 173 29.94 -30.90 -11.34
CA ALA A 173 28.77 -31.20 -12.15
C ALA A 173 28.50 -30.11 -13.22
N ALA A 174 28.63 -28.84 -12.82
CA ALA A 174 28.49 -27.71 -13.73
C ALA A 174 29.65 -27.61 -14.74
N ARG A 175 30.88 -28.03 -14.37
CA ARG A 175 32.01 -28.20 -15.30
C ARG A 175 31.73 -29.30 -16.32
N ASP A 176 31.23 -30.45 -15.87
CA ASP A 176 30.90 -31.59 -16.72
C ASP A 176 29.83 -31.23 -17.76
N LEU A 177 28.79 -30.49 -17.36
CA LEU A 177 27.79 -29.95 -18.28
C LEU A 177 28.42 -29.12 -19.41
N LEU A 178 29.37 -28.22 -19.11
CA LEU A 178 30.02 -27.39 -20.14
C LEU A 178 31.03 -28.17 -21.00
N LYS A 179 31.57 -29.31 -20.54
CA LYS A 179 32.49 -30.14 -21.34
C LYS A 179 31.78 -30.75 -22.55
N GLU A 180 30.49 -31.07 -22.44
CA GLU A 180 29.68 -31.69 -23.50
C GLU A 180 29.29 -30.71 -24.63
N ILE A 181 29.41 -29.39 -24.40
CA ILE A 181 28.99 -28.37 -25.36
C ILE A 181 30.06 -28.17 -26.44
N THR A 182 29.70 -28.34 -27.71
CA THR A 182 30.60 -28.28 -28.88
C THR A 182 30.15 -27.23 -29.90
N ASN A 183 30.77 -27.23 -31.09
CA ASN A 183 30.34 -26.41 -32.23
C ASN A 183 29.08 -26.96 -32.92
N ASP A 184 28.65 -28.19 -32.58
CA ASP A 184 27.39 -28.75 -33.05
C ASP A 184 26.22 -28.12 -32.29
N PRO A 185 25.26 -27.46 -32.97
CA PRO A 185 24.12 -26.82 -32.32
C PRO A 185 23.23 -27.81 -31.54
N THR A 186 23.27 -29.11 -31.83
CA THR A 186 22.51 -30.12 -31.07
C THR A 186 23.04 -30.36 -29.66
N THR A 187 24.26 -29.87 -29.36
CA THR A 187 24.82 -29.91 -28.01
C THR A 187 24.40 -28.70 -27.17
N VAL A 188 23.74 -27.69 -27.73
CA VAL A 188 23.22 -26.55 -26.97
C VAL A 188 21.93 -26.97 -26.28
N LEU A 189 21.98 -27.09 -24.96
CA LEU A 189 20.86 -27.54 -24.14
C LEU A 189 19.80 -26.44 -24.00
N ASP A 190 18.53 -26.85 -24.01
CA ASP A 190 17.39 -25.98 -23.69
C ASP A 190 17.11 -25.94 -22.17
N THR A 191 16.10 -25.16 -21.77
CA THR A 191 15.74 -24.93 -20.37
C THR A 191 15.40 -26.22 -19.63
N ASP A 192 14.62 -27.10 -20.25
CA ASP A 192 14.16 -28.34 -19.61
C ASP A 192 15.32 -29.30 -19.40
N GLN A 193 16.19 -29.43 -20.40
CA GLN A 193 17.39 -30.25 -20.31
C GLN A 193 18.36 -29.78 -19.21
N ILE A 194 18.56 -28.46 -19.09
CA ILE A 194 19.42 -27.91 -18.04
C ILE A 194 18.76 -28.07 -16.67
N LYS A 195 17.46 -27.81 -16.53
CA LYS A 195 16.71 -28.06 -15.29
C LYS A 195 16.82 -29.51 -14.85
N GLU A 196 16.66 -30.47 -15.77
CA GLU A 196 16.81 -31.90 -15.46
C GLU A 196 18.23 -32.23 -14.94
N ILE A 197 19.28 -31.65 -15.51
CA ILE A 197 20.65 -31.85 -15.04
C ILE A 197 20.84 -31.25 -13.64
N ILE A 198 20.37 -30.01 -13.43
CA ILE A 198 20.47 -29.32 -12.15
C ILE A 198 19.75 -30.11 -11.06
N ILE A 199 18.50 -30.51 -11.30
CA ILE A 199 17.69 -31.31 -10.37
C ILE A 199 18.39 -32.61 -9.96
N ASN A 200 19.05 -33.27 -10.91
CA ASN A 200 19.63 -34.60 -10.67
C ASN A 200 21.04 -34.57 -10.08
N GLN A 201 21.79 -33.48 -10.25
CA GLN A 201 23.23 -33.45 -9.98
C GLN A 201 23.70 -32.29 -9.09
N ILE A 202 22.87 -31.27 -8.88
CA ILE A 202 23.25 -30.03 -8.20
C ILE A 202 22.26 -29.68 -7.10
N ALA A 203 20.95 -29.76 -7.38
CA ALA A 203 19.94 -29.30 -6.45
C ALA A 203 19.86 -30.18 -5.20
N ASP A 204 19.80 -29.53 -4.04
CA ASP A 204 19.52 -30.16 -2.76
C ASP A 204 18.04 -30.50 -2.63
N PRO A 205 17.64 -31.55 -1.89
CA PRO A 205 16.23 -31.95 -1.78
C PRO A 205 15.25 -30.90 -1.23
N ASN A 206 15.76 -29.82 -0.63
CA ASN A 206 14.96 -28.71 -0.09
C ASN A 206 15.02 -27.44 -0.97
N ASP A 207 15.69 -27.51 -2.12
CA ASP A 207 15.76 -26.40 -3.06
C ASP A 207 14.39 -26.10 -3.68
N LEU A 208 14.15 -24.82 -3.96
CA LEU A 208 12.86 -24.35 -4.44
C LEU A 208 12.52 -24.91 -5.84
N ILE A 209 13.52 -25.34 -6.61
CA ILE A 209 13.32 -26.00 -7.92
C ILE A 209 12.46 -27.27 -7.85
N PHE A 210 12.30 -27.86 -6.67
CA PHE A 210 11.42 -29.03 -6.43
C PHE A 210 9.98 -28.66 -6.07
N LEU A 211 9.67 -27.38 -5.87
CA LEU A 211 8.32 -26.95 -5.54
C LEU A 211 7.44 -26.94 -6.79
N GLU A 212 6.31 -27.65 -6.70
CA GLU A 212 5.24 -27.57 -7.70
C GLU A 212 4.36 -26.35 -7.42
N GLN A 213 3.72 -25.82 -8.46
CA GLN A 213 2.83 -24.65 -8.35
C GLN A 213 1.76 -24.80 -7.28
N ASP A 214 1.07 -25.96 -7.24
CA ASP A 214 0.05 -26.25 -6.23
C ASP A 214 0.60 -26.18 -4.79
N ASN A 215 1.88 -26.55 -4.59
CA ASN A 215 2.52 -26.44 -3.27
C ASN A 215 2.83 -24.99 -2.91
N ILE A 216 3.21 -24.16 -3.88
CA ILE A 216 3.49 -22.73 -3.67
C ILE A 216 2.20 -21.99 -3.31
N THR A 217 1.12 -22.21 -4.06
CA THR A 217 -0.20 -21.65 -3.74
C THR A 217 -0.66 -22.10 -2.36
N GLN A 218 -0.54 -23.39 -2.02
CA GLN A 218 -0.86 -23.88 -0.68
C GLN A 218 0.03 -23.28 0.42
N MET A 219 1.29 -22.97 0.13
CA MET A 219 2.17 -22.28 1.07
C MET A 219 1.71 -20.85 1.34
N ALA A 220 1.33 -20.09 0.30
CA ALA A 220 0.78 -18.76 0.42
C ALA A 220 -0.57 -18.77 1.16
N GLU A 221 -1.48 -19.69 0.80
CA GLU A 221 -2.78 -19.84 1.48
C GLU A 221 -2.68 -20.15 2.98
N ASN A 222 -1.53 -20.60 3.51
CA ASN A 222 -1.36 -20.76 4.96
C ASN A 222 -1.38 -19.43 5.73
N TYR A 223 -1.21 -18.30 5.04
CA TYR A 223 -1.30 -16.96 5.60
C TYR A 223 -2.72 -16.40 5.52
N SER A 224 -3.65 -17.12 4.88
CA SER A 224 -5.05 -16.71 4.73
C SER A 224 -5.70 -16.40 6.07
N LYS A 225 -6.32 -15.22 6.16
CA LYS A 225 -7.04 -14.68 7.32
C LYS A 225 -8.39 -14.13 6.86
N THR A 226 -9.46 -14.75 7.34
CA THR A 226 -10.83 -14.31 7.04
C THR A 226 -11.52 -13.78 8.30
N PHE A 227 -12.34 -12.74 8.11
CA PHE A 227 -13.08 -12.08 9.18
C PHE A 227 -14.59 -12.15 8.88
N PRO A 228 -15.28 -13.26 9.21
CA PRO A 228 -16.72 -13.40 8.94
C PRO A 228 -17.59 -12.45 9.78
N THR A 229 -17.00 -11.76 10.74
CA THR A 229 -17.60 -10.75 11.62
C THR A 229 -16.51 -9.71 11.95
N PHE A 230 -16.83 -8.73 12.80
CA PHE A 230 -15.85 -7.77 13.31
C PHE A 230 -14.48 -8.34 13.68
N ASP A 231 -13.44 -7.55 13.44
CA ASP A 231 -12.18 -7.67 14.15
C ASP A 231 -12.31 -7.07 15.56
N PHE A 232 -12.60 -7.93 16.53
CA PHE A 232 -12.74 -7.47 17.92
C PHE A 232 -11.45 -6.89 18.52
N SER A 233 -10.28 -7.14 17.91
CA SER A 233 -9.00 -6.68 18.45
C SER A 233 -8.69 -5.21 18.13
N SER A 234 -9.30 -4.64 17.08
CA SER A 234 -9.15 -3.23 16.73
C SER A 234 -10.12 -2.30 17.46
N PHE A 235 -11.17 -2.80 18.12
CA PHE A 235 -12.02 -1.93 18.95
C PHE A 235 -11.25 -1.25 20.07
N LEU A 236 -11.46 0.06 20.22
CA LEU A 236 -10.86 0.82 21.31
C LEU A 236 -11.58 0.53 22.64
N PRO A 237 -10.87 0.09 23.70
CA PRO A 237 -11.49 -0.15 24.98
C PRO A 237 -11.92 1.16 25.65
N ILE A 238 -12.82 1.06 26.63
CA ILE A 238 -13.38 2.23 27.33
C ILE A 238 -12.29 3.13 27.95
N ASP A 239 -11.16 2.59 28.41
CA ASP A 239 -10.05 3.32 29.02
C ASP A 239 -9.04 3.88 28.00
N HIS A 240 -9.25 3.68 26.71
CA HIS A 240 -8.41 4.25 25.67
C HIS A 240 -8.46 5.79 25.70
N PRO A 241 -7.32 6.52 25.55
CA PRO A 241 -7.30 7.98 25.65
C PRO A 241 -8.25 8.71 24.69
N TYR A 242 -8.43 8.21 23.46
CA TYR A 242 -9.36 8.81 22.49
C TYR A 242 -10.82 8.62 22.90
N VAL A 243 -11.18 7.44 23.41
CA VAL A 243 -12.52 7.17 23.95
C VAL A 243 -12.76 8.03 25.19
N GLN A 244 -11.80 8.07 26.11
CA GLN A 244 -11.86 8.93 27.29
C GLN A 244 -11.97 10.41 26.91
N ALA A 245 -11.36 10.88 25.83
CA ALA A 245 -11.51 12.27 25.42
C ALA A 245 -12.93 12.64 24.96
N LEU A 246 -13.75 11.65 24.59
CA LEU A 246 -15.11 11.85 24.07
C LEU A 246 -16.23 11.43 25.00
N ILE A 247 -16.02 10.56 26.00
CA ILE A 247 -17.11 10.20 26.92
C ILE A 247 -17.32 11.25 28.02
N SER A 248 -18.58 11.60 28.31
CA SER A 248 -18.95 12.53 29.39
C SER A 248 -18.93 11.90 30.80
N GLY A 249 -18.94 10.57 30.86
CA GLY A 249 -19.17 9.80 32.09
C GLY A 249 -20.65 9.54 32.38
N TYR A 250 -21.56 10.02 31.53
CA TYR A 250 -22.98 9.68 31.55
C TYR A 250 -23.31 8.72 30.40
N SER A 251 -24.13 7.71 30.67
CA SER A 251 -24.61 6.77 29.65
C SER A 251 -26.00 6.25 30.00
N TRP A 252 -26.72 5.74 29.01
CA TRP A 252 -27.96 5.02 29.26
C TRP A 252 -27.71 3.65 29.88
N ASP A 253 -28.53 3.26 30.86
CA ASP A 253 -28.54 1.93 31.47
C ASP A 253 -29.53 0.96 30.79
N LYS A 254 -30.16 1.41 29.70
CA LYS A 254 -31.15 0.67 28.91
C LYS A 254 -30.55 0.21 27.58
N THR A 255 -31.10 -0.88 27.04
CA THR A 255 -30.76 -1.42 25.71
C THR A 255 -31.82 -1.09 24.65
N THR A 256 -32.75 -0.20 24.97
CA THR A 256 -33.78 0.31 24.05
C THR A 256 -34.09 1.73 24.49
N ILE A 257 -33.88 2.68 23.58
CA ILE A 257 -34.11 4.11 23.81
C ILE A 257 -35.19 4.57 22.85
N THR A 258 -36.26 5.14 23.39
CA THR A 258 -37.33 5.70 22.57
C THR A 258 -37.04 7.16 22.23
N TYR A 259 -37.31 7.59 20.99
CA TYR A 259 -37.13 8.98 20.57
C TYR A 259 -38.41 9.59 20.00
N GLY A 260 -38.54 10.92 20.07
CA GLY A 260 -39.70 11.60 19.52
C GLY A 260 -39.62 13.13 19.51
N ALA A 261 -40.25 13.74 18.49
CA ALA A 261 -40.40 15.18 18.41
C ALA A 261 -41.55 15.66 19.32
N LEU A 262 -41.24 16.50 20.30
CA LEU A 262 -42.24 17.06 21.23
C LEU A 262 -43.36 17.78 20.48
N THR A 263 -44.60 17.51 20.87
CA THR A 263 -45.80 18.13 20.27
C THR A 263 -46.39 19.20 21.18
N THR A 264 -46.10 19.15 22.47
CA THR A 264 -46.56 20.12 23.47
C THR A 264 -45.42 20.48 24.42
N LEU A 265 -45.36 21.75 24.83
CA LEU A 265 -44.38 22.24 25.81
C LEU A 265 -44.48 21.44 27.11
N PRO A 266 -43.42 20.72 27.54
CA PRO A 266 -43.39 20.06 28.83
C PRO A 266 -43.49 21.07 29.97
N GLN A 267 -44.27 20.75 31.01
CA GLN A 267 -44.52 21.70 32.10
C GLN A 267 -43.24 22.01 32.87
N GLU A 268 -42.34 21.03 33.01
CA GLU A 268 -41.07 21.13 33.71
C GLU A 268 -40.13 22.19 33.12
N TYR A 269 -40.17 22.45 31.81
CA TYR A 269 -39.30 23.43 31.16
C TYR A 269 -39.55 24.86 31.67
N ASN A 270 -40.75 25.14 32.21
CA ASN A 270 -41.08 26.44 32.81
C ASN A 270 -40.40 26.69 34.17
N SER A 271 -39.60 25.74 34.66
CA SER A 271 -38.87 25.83 35.94
C SER A 271 -37.36 25.67 35.82
N ILE A 272 -36.85 25.43 34.60
CA ILE A 272 -35.45 25.12 34.32
C ILE A 272 -34.78 26.35 33.73
N PHE A 273 -33.55 26.63 34.18
CA PHE A 273 -32.74 27.83 33.85
C PHE A 273 -33.41 29.20 34.15
N CYS A 274 -34.39 29.22 35.05
CA CYS A 274 -35.10 30.45 35.43
C CYS A 274 -34.25 31.36 36.36
N ASN A 275 -33.33 32.16 35.79
CA ASN A 275 -32.57 33.17 36.55
C ASN A 275 -33.19 34.57 36.39
N ASN A 276 -33.33 35.30 37.50
CA ASN A 276 -34.24 36.45 37.71
C ASN A 276 -33.94 37.74 36.91
N ILE A 277 -33.88 37.66 35.58
CA ILE A 277 -34.17 38.78 34.68
C ILE A 277 -35.36 38.33 33.82
N ILE A 278 -36.54 38.40 34.42
CA ILE A 278 -37.89 38.43 33.83
C ILE A 278 -37.92 37.98 32.34
N THR A 279 -38.14 36.67 32.09
CA THR A 279 -38.43 35.95 30.81
C THR A 279 -37.44 34.86 30.30
N ASP A 280 -36.68 34.17 31.16
CA ASP A 280 -35.59 33.26 30.69
C ASP A 280 -35.70 31.76 31.08
N CYS A 281 -36.88 31.26 31.47
CA CYS A 281 -37.03 29.80 31.66
C CYS A 281 -36.90 29.08 30.30
N LEU A 282 -36.43 27.83 30.30
CA LEU A 282 -36.30 27.00 29.10
C LEU A 282 -37.62 26.86 28.29
N GLY A 283 -38.77 27.00 28.94
CA GLY A 283 -40.06 27.04 28.25
C GLY A 283 -40.30 28.30 27.40
N ASN A 284 -39.58 29.39 27.63
CA ASN A 284 -39.71 30.64 26.89
C ASN A 284 -38.87 30.59 25.62
N GLY A 285 -39.53 30.61 24.46
CA GLY A 285 -38.86 30.42 23.17
C GLY A 285 -38.85 28.97 22.70
N TRP A 286 -39.37 28.04 23.52
CA TRP A 286 -39.63 26.68 23.07
C TRP A 286 -40.59 26.65 21.88
N ARG A 287 -40.28 25.77 20.92
CA ARG A 287 -41.12 25.45 19.76
C ARG A 287 -41.13 23.95 19.52
N PRO A 288 -42.23 23.39 18.97
CA PRO A 288 -42.19 22.04 18.44
C PRO A 288 -41.16 21.96 17.29
N LEU A 289 -40.55 20.80 17.10
CA LEU A 289 -39.65 20.56 15.98
C LEU A 289 -40.36 20.85 14.65
N ALA A 290 -39.72 21.61 13.75
CA ALA A 290 -40.28 21.98 12.46
C ALA A 290 -40.63 20.73 11.62
N ASP A 291 -41.72 20.81 10.85
CA ASP A 291 -42.15 19.68 10.02
C ASP A 291 -41.10 19.26 8.98
N VAL A 292 -40.33 20.22 8.45
CA VAL A 292 -39.24 19.97 7.50
C VAL A 292 -38.11 19.12 8.09
N ALA A 293 -37.94 19.12 9.42
CA ALA A 293 -36.88 18.40 10.13
C ALA A 293 -37.22 16.94 10.42
N LYS A 294 -38.52 16.59 10.49
CA LYS A 294 -38.96 15.29 11.04
C LYS A 294 -38.47 14.08 10.24
N SER A 295 -38.38 14.22 8.91
CA SER A 295 -37.85 13.14 8.07
C SER A 295 -36.35 12.95 8.29
N SER A 296 -35.59 14.04 8.32
CA SER A 296 -34.14 14.02 8.57
C SER A 296 -33.83 13.45 9.96
N MET A 297 -34.58 13.85 10.99
CA MET A 297 -34.51 13.25 12.33
C MET A 297 -34.72 11.73 12.30
N GLN A 298 -35.73 11.23 11.57
CA GLN A 298 -35.96 9.79 11.47
C GLN A 298 -34.79 9.06 10.83
N THR A 299 -34.25 9.60 9.73
CA THR A 299 -33.08 9.04 9.04
C THR A 299 -31.86 9.02 9.96
N ILE A 300 -31.54 10.13 10.63
CA ILE A 300 -30.39 10.22 11.54
C ILE A 300 -30.47 9.16 12.64
N PHE A 301 -31.62 9.03 13.33
CA PHE A 301 -31.77 8.03 14.38
C PHE A 301 -31.69 6.59 13.85
N GLN A 302 -32.20 6.33 12.64
CA GLN A 302 -32.09 5.00 12.01
C GLN A 302 -30.64 4.66 11.64
N THR A 303 -29.89 5.62 11.10
CA THR A 303 -28.47 5.44 10.78
C THR A 303 -27.66 5.15 12.05
N VAL A 304 -27.90 5.90 13.12
CA VAL A 304 -27.22 5.67 14.40
C VAL A 304 -27.62 4.32 15.01
N ASP A 305 -28.89 3.94 14.94
CA ASP A 305 -29.37 2.63 15.42
C ASP A 305 -28.69 1.47 14.70
N SER A 306 -28.45 1.60 13.39
CA SER A 306 -27.69 0.59 12.65
C SER A 306 -26.20 0.55 13.03
N GLN A 307 -25.67 1.48 13.84
CA GLN A 307 -24.24 1.50 14.16
C GLN A 307 -23.95 1.07 15.61
N ILE A 308 -24.93 1.13 16.52
CA ILE A 308 -24.72 0.90 17.96
C ILE A 308 -25.78 -0.03 18.56
N ALA A 309 -25.44 -0.79 19.60
CA ALA A 309 -26.33 -1.78 20.21
C ALA A 309 -27.34 -1.21 21.24
N LEU A 310 -27.99 -0.08 20.93
CA LEU A 310 -28.98 0.58 21.80
C LEU A 310 -30.45 0.42 21.37
N ASN A 311 -30.76 -0.08 20.16
CA ASN A 311 -32.13 -0.23 19.64
C ASN A 311 -32.97 1.07 19.80
N LEU A 312 -32.63 2.09 19.01
CA LEU A 312 -33.28 3.40 18.97
C LEU A 312 -34.58 3.31 18.17
N ILE A 313 -35.73 3.49 18.83
CA ILE A 313 -37.04 3.33 18.18
C ILE A 313 -37.96 4.54 18.41
N PRO A 314 -38.84 4.89 17.44
CA PRO A 314 -39.82 5.95 17.66
C PRO A 314 -40.77 5.62 18.83
N ALA A 315 -40.98 6.58 19.73
CA ALA A 315 -41.95 6.43 20.81
C ALA A 315 -43.40 6.42 20.28
N SER A 316 -44.27 5.63 20.90
CA SER A 316 -45.71 5.66 20.59
C SER A 316 -46.37 6.99 20.97
N ASP A 317 -45.84 7.65 22.00
CA ASP A 317 -46.17 9.02 22.37
C ASP A 317 -44.86 9.82 22.49
N PRO A 318 -44.58 10.75 21.56
CA PRO A 318 -43.30 11.46 21.53
C PRO A 318 -43.09 12.39 22.73
N ASN A 319 -44.14 12.75 23.49
CA ASN A 319 -43.97 13.56 24.70
C ASN A 319 -43.43 12.75 25.90
N ASN A 320 -43.46 11.42 25.80
CA ASN A 320 -42.98 10.47 26.81
C ASN A 320 -41.78 9.63 26.30
N ALA A 321 -41.14 10.06 25.21
CA ALA A 321 -39.92 9.42 24.72
C ALA A 321 -38.76 9.63 25.70
N ASP A 322 -37.74 8.76 25.63
CA ASP A 322 -36.50 8.88 26.41
C ASP A 322 -35.64 10.06 25.90
N ILE A 323 -35.51 10.19 24.58
CA ILE A 323 -34.88 11.34 23.91
C ILE A 323 -35.98 12.17 23.25
N ARG A 324 -36.20 13.40 23.72
CA ARG A 324 -37.26 14.27 23.19
C ARG A 324 -36.63 15.46 22.47
N ILE A 325 -37.05 15.68 21.23
CA ILE A 325 -36.47 16.69 20.35
C ILE A 325 -37.42 17.88 20.21
N SER A 326 -36.90 19.08 20.37
CA SER A 326 -37.64 20.33 20.15
C SER A 326 -36.76 21.45 19.61
N MET A 327 -37.36 22.60 19.35
CA MET A 327 -36.65 23.81 18.91
C MET A 327 -36.68 24.90 19.98
N HIS A 328 -35.72 25.82 19.93
CA HIS A 328 -35.65 26.96 20.84
C HIS A 328 -35.26 28.27 20.12
N ASP A 329 -35.95 29.38 20.46
CA ASP A 329 -35.76 30.72 19.85
C ASP A 329 -34.62 31.51 20.48
N ALA A 330 -34.41 31.33 21.78
CA ALA A 330 -33.45 32.09 22.58
C ALA A 330 -32.40 31.12 23.11
N MET A 331 -31.64 30.53 22.20
CA MET A 331 -30.45 29.79 22.61
C MET A 331 -29.48 30.82 23.18
N VAL A 332 -29.14 30.64 24.46
CA VAL A 332 -28.18 31.49 25.15
C VAL A 332 -26.88 31.27 24.41
N LEU A 333 -26.34 32.29 23.71
CA LEU A 333 -25.00 32.31 23.06
C LEU A 333 -24.86 31.99 21.55
N ASP A 334 -25.85 32.24 20.68
CA ASP A 334 -25.71 32.02 19.21
C ASP A 334 -25.38 30.56 18.81
N GLU A 335 -25.70 29.59 19.68
CA GLU A 335 -25.46 28.15 19.47
C GLU A 335 -26.43 27.55 18.44
N GLY A 336 -25.98 26.52 17.71
CA GLY A 336 -26.80 25.76 16.75
C GLY A 336 -27.77 24.79 17.43
N GLY A 337 -27.37 24.22 18.57
CA GLY A 337 -28.14 23.28 19.36
C GLY A 337 -27.56 23.15 20.78
N PHE A 338 -28.29 22.48 21.67
CA PHE A 338 -27.74 21.88 22.89
C PHE A 338 -28.57 20.65 23.27
N ALA A 339 -27.98 19.74 24.04
CA ALA A 339 -28.67 18.59 24.59
C ALA A 339 -28.26 18.32 26.03
N PHE A 340 -29.13 17.59 26.74
CA PHE A 340 -28.78 17.03 28.04
C PHE A 340 -28.21 15.63 27.89
N TYR A 341 -27.15 15.34 28.65
CA TYR A 341 -26.60 13.98 28.77
C TYR A 341 -27.64 12.95 29.24
N PRO A 342 -27.37 11.64 29.08
CA PRO A 342 -28.20 10.57 29.64
C PRO A 342 -28.45 10.71 31.16
N GLY A 343 -29.62 10.32 31.62
CA GLY A 343 -29.99 10.43 33.04
C GLY A 343 -31.40 9.94 33.36
N SER A 344 -31.81 10.08 34.63
CA SER A 344 -33.01 9.40 35.15
C SER A 344 -34.29 10.25 35.24
N THR A 345 -34.21 11.54 34.95
CA THR A 345 -35.38 12.45 34.91
C THR A 345 -35.77 12.76 33.48
N SER A 346 -37.02 13.17 33.25
CA SER A 346 -37.58 13.32 31.90
C SER A 346 -36.81 14.27 30.98
N ILE A 347 -36.03 15.22 31.51
CA ILE A 347 -35.26 16.16 30.68
C ILE A 347 -33.89 15.64 30.20
N TYR A 348 -33.34 14.62 30.86
CA TYR A 348 -32.05 14.07 30.43
C TYR A 348 -32.22 13.32 29.12
N GLY A 349 -31.31 13.54 28.17
CA GLY A 349 -31.45 13.10 26.78
C GLY A 349 -32.20 14.06 25.86
N ASP A 350 -32.84 15.12 26.36
CA ASP A 350 -33.57 16.04 25.49
C ASP A 350 -32.64 16.89 24.62
N ILE A 351 -33.06 17.10 23.38
CA ILE A 351 -32.33 17.86 22.35
C ILE A 351 -33.12 19.13 22.01
N PHE A 352 -32.41 20.26 21.94
CA PHE A 352 -32.94 21.57 21.59
C PHE A 352 -32.14 22.14 20.41
N ILE A 353 -32.81 22.22 19.26
CA ILE A 353 -32.20 22.76 18.03
C ILE A 353 -32.59 24.23 17.86
N ASN A 354 -31.70 25.04 17.33
CA ASN A 354 -32.00 26.44 17.06
C ASN A 354 -33.17 26.56 16.06
N SER A 355 -34.19 27.32 16.44
CA SER A 355 -35.39 27.56 15.62
C SER A 355 -35.11 28.25 14.26
N GLN A 356 -33.90 28.77 14.06
CA GLN A 356 -33.47 29.34 12.78
C GLN A 356 -33.38 28.29 11.67
N TYR A 357 -33.10 27.03 12.01
CA TYR A 357 -33.05 25.91 11.07
C TYR A 357 -34.46 25.47 10.68
N ASN A 358 -35.14 26.27 9.88
CA ASN A 358 -36.55 26.11 9.54
C ASN A 358 -36.83 26.03 8.03
N GLN A 359 -35.78 25.99 7.22
CA GLN A 359 -35.88 25.79 5.78
C GLN A 359 -35.53 24.34 5.39
N PRO A 360 -36.05 23.82 4.26
CA PRO A 360 -35.71 22.48 3.79
C PRO A 360 -34.20 22.25 3.61
N GLU A 361 -33.45 23.25 3.17
CA GLU A 361 -31.99 23.19 3.00
C GLU A 361 -31.22 23.01 4.30
N ASP A 362 -31.76 23.44 5.45
CA ASP A 362 -31.11 23.20 6.75
C ASP A 362 -31.13 21.71 7.14
N TRP A 363 -32.08 20.96 6.57
CA TRP A 363 -32.37 19.57 6.90
C TRP A 363 -32.12 18.62 5.72
N SER A 364 -31.41 19.10 4.69
CA SER A 364 -30.79 18.21 3.70
C SER A 364 -29.69 17.38 4.37
N GLU A 365 -29.18 16.38 3.66
CA GLU A 365 -28.13 15.48 4.17
C GLU A 365 -26.87 16.22 4.66
N THR A 366 -26.48 17.29 3.95
CA THR A 366 -25.35 18.16 4.30
C THR A 366 -25.78 19.46 5.01
N GLY A 367 -27.06 19.58 5.37
CA GLY A 367 -27.62 20.77 5.98
C GLY A 367 -27.13 20.99 7.42
N LEU A 368 -26.94 22.25 7.81
CA LEU A 368 -26.45 22.61 9.15
C LEU A 368 -27.38 22.13 10.27
N GLY A 369 -28.69 22.13 10.06
CA GLY A 369 -29.66 21.63 11.04
C GLY A 369 -29.57 20.12 11.24
N ALA A 370 -29.35 19.35 10.16
CA ALA A 370 -29.10 17.91 10.22
C ALA A 370 -27.78 17.61 10.94
N HIS A 371 -26.68 18.26 10.55
CA HIS A 371 -25.37 18.10 11.20
C HIS A 371 -25.43 18.45 12.70
N THR A 372 -26.11 19.54 13.06
CA THR A 372 -26.33 19.93 14.46
C THR A 372 -27.11 18.85 15.21
N LEU A 373 -28.14 18.26 14.61
CA LEU A 373 -28.89 17.18 15.27
C LEU A 373 -28.02 15.93 15.51
N ILE A 374 -27.10 15.58 14.61
CA ILE A 374 -26.14 14.49 14.82
C ILE A 374 -25.24 14.81 16.02
N HIS A 375 -24.70 16.03 16.09
CA HIS A 375 -23.90 16.51 17.22
C HIS A 375 -24.67 16.42 18.55
N GLU A 376 -25.88 16.98 18.60
CA GLU A 376 -26.69 16.95 19.82
C GLU A 376 -27.13 15.55 20.23
N LEU A 377 -27.33 14.66 19.24
CA LEU A 377 -27.57 13.25 19.51
C LEU A 377 -26.34 12.60 20.17
N GLY A 378 -25.12 12.99 19.79
CA GLY A 378 -23.89 12.57 20.47
C GLY A 378 -23.92 12.89 21.95
N HIS A 379 -24.28 14.13 22.32
CA HIS A 379 -24.51 14.52 23.72
C HIS A 379 -25.63 13.71 24.38
N ALA A 380 -26.79 13.55 23.74
CA ALA A 380 -27.90 12.74 24.27
C ALA A 380 -27.56 11.24 24.42
N LEU A 381 -26.50 10.78 23.76
CA LEU A 381 -25.92 9.43 23.90
C LEU A 381 -24.71 9.40 24.85
N GLY A 382 -24.27 10.53 25.38
CA GLY A 382 -23.23 10.61 26.42
C GLY A 382 -21.85 11.03 25.95
N LEU A 383 -21.70 11.51 24.71
CA LEU A 383 -20.44 12.08 24.23
C LEU A 383 -20.30 13.55 24.65
N LYS A 384 -19.13 13.97 25.11
CA LYS A 384 -18.79 15.37 25.39
C LYS A 384 -17.98 15.97 24.24
N HIS A 385 -17.80 17.29 24.24
CA HIS A 385 -16.88 17.93 23.32
C HIS A 385 -15.43 17.44 23.56
N PRO A 386 -14.64 17.23 22.50
CA PRO A 386 -13.29 16.66 22.60
C PRO A 386 -12.27 17.59 23.28
N PHE A 387 -12.57 18.89 23.37
CA PHE A 387 -11.70 19.92 23.97
C PHE A 387 -12.11 20.33 25.39
N GLU A 388 -13.25 19.84 25.89
CA GLU A 388 -13.76 20.22 27.21
C GLU A 388 -13.27 19.25 28.30
N ALA A 389 -12.66 19.83 29.33
CA ALA A 389 -12.35 19.12 30.56
C ALA A 389 -13.51 19.31 31.55
N GLU A 390 -14.38 18.31 31.65
CA GLU A 390 -15.52 18.31 32.56
C GLU A 390 -15.17 17.74 33.94
N ASP A 391 -16.00 18.04 34.95
CA ASP A 391 -15.81 17.57 36.33
C ASP A 391 -15.74 16.03 36.44
N ASN A 392 -16.48 15.31 35.59
CA ASN A 392 -16.52 13.84 35.57
C ASN A 392 -15.43 13.22 34.68
N ASN A 393 -14.87 13.99 33.75
CA ASN A 393 -13.84 13.54 32.84
C ASN A 393 -13.05 14.71 32.25
N THR A 394 -11.78 14.81 32.63
CA THR A 394 -10.90 15.91 32.23
C THR A 394 -10.02 15.61 31.01
N VAL A 395 -10.15 14.42 30.40
CA VAL A 395 -9.33 14.02 29.25
C VAL A 395 -9.83 14.75 27.99
N VAL A 396 -8.91 15.21 27.14
CA VAL A 396 -9.19 15.94 25.90
C VAL A 396 -8.38 15.35 24.73
N LEU A 397 -8.88 15.51 23.50
CA LEU A 397 -8.17 15.06 22.30
C LEU A 397 -6.95 15.96 22.03
N PRO A 398 -5.88 15.42 21.43
CA PRO A 398 -4.85 16.23 20.79
C PRO A 398 -5.45 17.17 19.74
N ASN A 399 -4.87 18.37 19.58
CA ASN A 399 -5.38 19.39 18.66
C ASN A 399 -5.52 18.87 17.22
N GLU A 400 -4.62 18.00 16.77
CA GLU A 400 -4.59 17.48 15.40
C GLU A 400 -5.83 16.61 15.09
N LEU A 401 -6.40 15.97 16.13
CA LEU A 401 -7.60 15.13 16.06
C LEU A 401 -8.88 15.88 16.48
N ASN A 402 -8.75 17.13 16.94
CA ASN A 402 -9.88 17.95 17.36
C ASN A 402 -10.43 18.70 16.14
N ASN A 403 -11.14 17.99 15.26
CA ASN A 403 -11.90 18.59 14.17
C ASN A 403 -13.06 17.67 13.73
N CYS A 404 -13.96 18.21 12.90
CA CYS A 404 -15.22 17.57 12.56
C CYS A 404 -15.11 16.25 11.77
N VAL A 405 -13.98 15.95 11.10
CA VAL A 405 -13.83 14.68 10.36
C VAL A 405 -13.40 13.53 11.27
N TYR A 406 -12.81 13.82 12.43
CA TYR A 406 -12.52 12.78 13.43
C TYR A 406 -13.69 12.53 14.37
N THR A 407 -14.40 13.60 14.73
CA THR A 407 -15.56 13.55 15.63
C THR A 407 -16.49 14.71 15.32
N VAL A 408 -17.78 14.44 15.12
CA VAL A 408 -18.80 15.49 14.94
C VAL A 408 -18.96 16.34 16.20
N MET A 409 -18.44 15.89 17.35
CA MET A 409 -18.43 16.64 18.60
C MET A 409 -17.41 17.79 18.61
N SER A 410 -16.56 17.95 17.58
CA SER A 410 -15.63 19.08 17.50
C SER A 410 -16.28 20.33 16.90
N TYR A 411 -15.88 21.51 17.38
CA TYR A 411 -16.23 22.81 16.78
C TYR A 411 -15.26 23.26 15.70
N THR A 412 -14.14 22.56 15.53
CA THR A 412 -13.12 22.93 14.57
C THR A 412 -13.45 22.33 13.22
N PRO A 413 -13.70 23.14 12.18
CA PRO A 413 -13.98 22.63 10.85
C PRO A 413 -12.70 22.05 10.22
N PHE A 414 -12.87 21.08 9.32
CA PHE A 414 -11.81 20.56 8.48
C PHE A 414 -12.26 20.61 7.02
N ARG A 415 -11.64 21.48 6.22
CA ARG A 415 -11.84 21.56 4.77
C ARG A 415 -13.31 21.57 4.28
N ILE A 416 -14.19 22.27 5.01
CA ILE A 416 -15.64 22.21 4.80
C ILE A 416 -16.17 23.08 3.64
N TYR A 417 -15.31 23.75 2.85
CA TYR A 417 -15.75 24.69 1.83
C TYR A 417 -15.54 24.21 0.40
N THR A 418 -16.57 24.36 -0.44
CA THR A 418 -16.46 24.25 -1.89
C THR A 418 -16.83 25.59 -2.55
N PRO A 419 -15.90 26.27 -3.25
CA PRO A 419 -16.21 27.49 -3.98
C PRO A 419 -17.12 27.23 -5.19
N VAL A 420 -18.23 27.96 -5.28
CA VAL A 420 -19.20 27.88 -6.39
C VAL A 420 -19.20 29.20 -7.16
N PHE A 421 -18.72 29.16 -8.40
CA PHE A 421 -18.66 30.33 -9.26
C PHE A 421 -19.93 30.47 -10.11
N THR A 422 -20.58 31.62 -10.02
CA THR A 422 -21.77 31.96 -10.82
C THR A 422 -21.47 33.15 -11.73
N VAL A 423 -21.79 33.00 -13.01
CA VAL A 423 -21.53 34.04 -14.02
C VAL A 423 -22.85 34.71 -14.40
N THR A 424 -22.89 36.03 -14.28
CA THR A 424 -23.96 36.86 -14.85
C THR A 424 -23.44 37.58 -16.09
N SER A 425 -24.33 38.26 -16.82
CA SER A 425 -23.95 39.06 -17.98
C SER A 425 -22.96 40.20 -17.67
N THR A 426 -22.78 40.57 -16.39
CA THR A 426 -21.92 41.70 -15.99
C THR A 426 -20.91 41.39 -14.89
N SER A 427 -20.90 40.18 -14.30
CA SER A 427 -20.00 39.86 -13.19
C SER A 427 -19.85 38.35 -12.98
N VAL A 428 -18.69 37.92 -12.47
CA VAL A 428 -18.54 36.62 -11.82
C VAL A 428 -18.69 36.80 -10.32
N LYS A 429 -19.39 35.90 -9.65
CA LYS A 429 -19.55 35.85 -8.20
C LYS A 429 -19.10 34.49 -7.68
N VAL A 430 -18.60 34.45 -6.45
CA VAL A 430 -18.31 33.21 -5.73
C VAL A 430 -19.20 33.14 -4.50
N THR A 431 -19.78 31.97 -4.27
CA THR A 431 -20.40 31.55 -3.01
C THR A 431 -19.67 30.31 -2.51
N PHE A 432 -19.91 29.91 -1.26
CA PHE A 432 -19.33 28.68 -0.71
C PHE A 432 -20.45 27.76 -0.28
N GLU A 433 -20.33 26.49 -0.66
CA GLU A 433 -21.15 25.41 -0.13
C GLU A 433 -20.39 24.68 0.99
N TYR A 434 -21.15 24.12 1.93
CA TYR A 434 -20.62 23.39 3.07
C TYR A 434 -20.57 21.90 2.79
N VAL A 435 -19.46 21.27 3.19
CA VAL A 435 -19.27 19.82 3.22
C VAL A 435 -19.14 19.43 4.69
N LEU A 436 -20.16 18.75 5.23
CA LEU A 436 -20.22 18.37 6.63
C LEU A 436 -20.41 16.86 6.75
N PRO A 437 -19.89 16.24 7.82
CA PRO A 437 -20.21 14.87 8.18
C PRO A 437 -21.71 14.62 8.23
N THR A 438 -22.15 13.54 7.59
CA THR A 438 -23.57 13.15 7.49
C THR A 438 -23.95 12.01 8.44
N SER A 439 -22.98 11.47 9.18
CA SER A 439 -23.12 10.47 10.24
C SER A 439 -22.06 10.68 11.32
N PHE A 440 -22.07 9.85 12.36
CA PHE A 440 -20.98 9.80 13.33
C PHE A 440 -19.67 9.37 12.66
N MET A 441 -18.58 10.06 13.02
CA MET A 441 -17.24 9.76 12.51
C MET A 441 -16.54 8.70 13.37
N VAL A 442 -15.37 8.23 12.95
CA VAL A 442 -14.64 7.10 13.57
C VAL A 442 -14.53 7.22 15.09
N LEU A 443 -14.16 8.37 15.65
CA LEU A 443 -13.98 8.50 17.10
C LEU A 443 -15.31 8.58 17.86
N ASP A 444 -16.37 9.10 17.22
CA ASP A 444 -17.72 9.07 17.79
C ASP A 444 -18.19 7.62 17.92
N LEU A 445 -18.05 6.83 16.85
CA LEU A 445 -18.40 5.42 16.84
C LEU A 445 -17.53 4.62 17.82
N ALA A 446 -16.22 4.87 17.89
CA ALA A 446 -15.35 4.20 18.85
C ALA A 446 -15.81 4.43 20.30
N ALA A 447 -16.18 5.67 20.65
CA ALA A 447 -16.68 6.00 21.97
C ALA A 447 -18.05 5.37 22.25
N LEU A 448 -18.98 5.41 21.28
CA LEU A 448 -20.29 4.80 21.42
C LEU A 448 -20.24 3.27 21.47
N HIS A 449 -19.36 2.63 20.70
CA HIS A 449 -19.11 1.19 20.77
C HIS A 449 -18.52 0.79 22.13
N ALA A 450 -17.63 1.61 22.71
CA ALA A 450 -17.12 1.35 24.05
C ALA A 450 -18.20 1.51 25.14
N LEU A 451 -19.17 2.41 24.96
CA LEU A 451 -20.27 2.63 25.89
C LEU A 451 -21.38 1.57 25.78
N TYR A 452 -21.75 1.21 24.55
CA TYR A 452 -22.98 0.47 24.26
C TYR A 452 -22.78 -0.83 23.48
N GLY A 453 -21.61 -1.00 22.85
CA GLY A 453 -21.32 -2.09 21.94
C GLY A 453 -21.69 -1.77 20.48
N PRO A 454 -21.00 -2.39 19.51
CA PRO A 454 -21.35 -2.33 18.09
C PRO A 454 -22.65 -3.12 17.82
N ASN A 455 -23.46 -2.67 16.85
CA ASN A 455 -24.60 -3.43 16.34
C ASN A 455 -24.14 -4.56 15.39
N PRO A 456 -24.25 -5.85 15.78
CA PRO A 456 -23.71 -6.96 14.99
C PRO A 456 -24.56 -7.37 13.79
N ASP A 457 -25.73 -6.74 13.58
CA ASP A 457 -26.70 -7.14 12.57
C ASP A 457 -26.69 -6.21 11.33
N THR A 458 -25.72 -5.32 11.23
CA THR A 458 -25.64 -4.31 10.17
C THR A 458 -24.77 -4.77 9.03
N ASN A 459 -25.32 -4.78 7.82
CA ASN A 459 -24.61 -5.12 6.58
C ASN A 459 -23.86 -6.46 6.65
N THR A 460 -24.48 -7.50 7.22
CA THR A 460 -23.81 -8.79 7.45
C THR A 460 -23.60 -9.66 6.19
N GLU A 461 -23.80 -9.09 5.01
CA GLU A 461 -23.71 -9.79 3.71
C GLU A 461 -22.50 -9.24 2.95
N ASN A 462 -22.28 -9.66 1.71
CA ASN A 462 -21.22 -9.06 0.90
C ASN A 462 -21.72 -7.71 0.33
N ASP A 463 -21.27 -6.62 0.93
CA ASP A 463 -21.70 -5.28 0.62
C ASP A 463 -20.72 -4.55 -0.31
N ILE A 464 -21.25 -3.65 -1.16
CA ILE A 464 -20.43 -2.84 -2.06
C ILE A 464 -20.67 -1.35 -1.79
N TYR A 465 -19.63 -0.70 -1.29
CA TYR A 465 -19.58 0.72 -0.98
C TYR A 465 -19.11 1.51 -2.19
N ARG A 466 -19.96 2.44 -2.66
CA ARG A 466 -19.67 3.33 -3.80
C ARG A 466 -19.72 4.79 -3.35
N PRO A 467 -18.58 5.38 -2.98
CA PRO A 467 -18.52 6.79 -2.63
C PRO A 467 -19.10 7.70 -3.72
N PRO A 468 -19.78 8.79 -3.36
CA PRO A 468 -20.31 9.72 -4.35
C PRO A 468 -19.18 10.55 -4.98
N ASN A 469 -19.40 11.00 -6.21
CA ASN A 469 -18.52 11.95 -6.90
C ASN A 469 -18.72 13.41 -6.44
N THR A 470 -19.61 13.66 -5.49
CA THR A 470 -19.80 14.97 -4.85
C THR A 470 -19.06 15.00 -3.51
N PRO A 471 -18.56 16.16 -3.05
CA PRO A 471 -17.88 16.27 -1.76
C PRO A 471 -18.66 15.65 -0.59
N PHE A 472 -17.99 14.89 0.27
CA PHE A 472 -18.62 14.19 1.40
C PHE A 472 -17.62 13.90 2.53
N TYR A 473 -18.15 13.58 3.71
CA TYR A 473 -17.42 12.99 4.84
C TYR A 473 -18.26 11.88 5.46
N GLN A 474 -17.77 10.63 5.41
CA GLN A 474 -18.50 9.45 5.87
C GLN A 474 -17.58 8.40 6.52
N THR A 475 -18.16 7.62 7.43
CA THR A 475 -17.53 6.44 8.04
C THR A 475 -18.33 5.18 7.67
N ILE A 476 -17.65 4.19 7.10
CA ILE A 476 -18.21 2.86 6.86
C ILE A 476 -18.25 2.12 8.20
N TYR A 477 -19.40 1.52 8.45
CA TYR A 477 -19.60 0.57 9.54
C TYR A 477 -20.26 -0.67 8.95
N ASP A 478 -19.54 -1.77 9.04
CA ASP A 478 -19.95 -3.09 8.56
C ASP A 478 -19.69 -4.13 9.66
N ALA A 479 -20.62 -5.07 9.84
CA ALA A 479 -20.54 -6.11 10.86
C ALA A 479 -19.99 -7.45 10.37
N GLY A 480 -19.80 -7.62 9.06
CA GLY A 480 -19.12 -8.77 8.47
C GLY A 480 -19.67 -9.12 7.10
N GLY A 481 -18.87 -9.81 6.31
CA GLY A 481 -19.17 -10.01 4.91
C GLY A 481 -17.89 -10.32 4.17
N ILE A 482 -17.93 -10.16 2.85
CA ILE A 482 -16.73 -9.94 2.05
C ILE A 482 -17.03 -8.69 1.22
N ASP A 483 -16.52 -7.57 1.68
CA ASP A 483 -17.01 -6.25 1.30
C ASP A 483 -16.07 -5.56 0.32
N THR A 484 -16.62 -4.68 -0.51
CA THR A 484 -15.85 -4.00 -1.57
C THR A 484 -16.06 -2.51 -1.54
N ILE A 485 -14.97 -1.73 -1.55
CA ILE A 485 -14.99 -0.32 -1.92
C ILE A 485 -14.78 -0.23 -3.42
N ASP A 486 -15.79 0.25 -4.16
CA ASP A 486 -15.78 0.37 -5.62
C ASP A 486 -15.63 1.84 -6.03
N LEU A 487 -14.44 2.17 -6.52
CA LEU A 487 -14.00 3.52 -6.94
C LEU A 487 -13.91 3.65 -8.45
N SER A 488 -14.39 2.66 -9.21
CA SER A 488 -14.32 2.67 -10.69
C SER A 488 -14.97 3.91 -11.34
N ALA A 489 -15.84 4.62 -10.60
CA ALA A 489 -16.53 5.83 -11.04
C ALA A 489 -15.83 7.14 -10.63
N THR A 490 -14.74 7.11 -9.88
CA THR A 490 -13.97 8.30 -9.50
C THR A 490 -13.28 8.91 -10.73
N PHE A 491 -12.86 10.16 -10.61
CA PHE A 491 -12.28 10.94 -11.71
C PHE A 491 -10.91 11.56 -11.36
N ALA A 492 -10.55 11.56 -10.08
CA ALA A 492 -9.25 11.94 -9.56
C ALA A 492 -8.66 10.79 -8.73
N SER A 493 -7.36 10.87 -8.44
CA SER A 493 -6.63 9.88 -7.66
C SER A 493 -7.26 9.62 -6.29
N ASN A 494 -7.18 8.39 -5.83
CA ASN A 494 -7.64 7.92 -4.53
C ASN A 494 -6.46 7.45 -3.68
N GLN A 495 -6.55 7.64 -2.37
CA GLN A 495 -5.61 7.07 -1.41
C GLN A 495 -6.42 6.31 -0.36
N ILE A 496 -6.39 4.99 -0.44
CA ILE A 496 -7.26 4.07 0.28
C ILE A 496 -6.44 3.34 1.33
N ASP A 497 -6.99 3.32 2.54
CA ASP A 497 -6.42 2.60 3.67
C ASP A 497 -7.52 1.67 4.21
N LEU A 498 -7.33 0.35 4.04
CA LEU A 498 -8.30 -0.65 4.49
C LEU A 498 -8.19 -0.97 5.99
N THR A 499 -7.26 -0.37 6.72
CA THR A 499 -7.07 -0.68 8.14
C THR A 499 -8.25 -0.16 9.00
N PRO A 500 -8.74 -0.93 9.99
CA PRO A 500 -9.82 -0.46 10.84
C PRO A 500 -9.46 0.83 11.60
N GLY A 501 -10.33 1.85 11.52
CA GLY A 501 -10.09 3.16 12.13
C GLY A 501 -9.35 4.17 11.25
N SER A 502 -9.01 3.79 10.02
CA SER A 502 -8.28 4.63 9.06
C SER A 502 -9.16 5.68 8.37
N TYR A 503 -8.47 6.56 7.62
CA TYR A 503 -9.07 7.59 6.78
C TYR A 503 -8.46 7.52 5.38
N SER A 504 -9.32 7.62 4.37
CA SER A 504 -8.99 7.53 2.96
C SER A 504 -9.33 8.85 2.25
N ASN A 505 -8.52 9.20 1.26
CA ASN A 505 -8.74 10.35 0.38
C ASN A 505 -9.44 9.87 -0.89
N ILE A 506 -10.60 10.44 -1.21
CA ILE A 506 -11.42 10.02 -2.37
C ILE A 506 -11.56 11.19 -3.34
N ASN A 507 -11.32 10.95 -4.64
CA ASN A 507 -11.23 12.00 -5.65
C ASN A 507 -10.28 13.13 -5.21
N TYR A 508 -9.10 12.78 -4.69
CA TYR A 508 -8.18 13.74 -4.11
C TYR A 508 -7.63 14.70 -5.15
N GLN A 509 -7.70 15.99 -4.84
CA GLN A 509 -7.15 17.06 -5.67
C GLN A 509 -6.40 18.08 -4.83
N THR A 510 -5.22 18.45 -5.27
CA THR A 510 -4.46 19.57 -4.71
C THR A 510 -5.17 20.90 -4.97
N ILE A 511 -4.87 21.90 -4.14
CA ILE A 511 -5.40 23.26 -4.33
C ILE A 511 -5.05 23.81 -5.73
N ASP A 512 -3.87 23.50 -6.27
CA ASP A 512 -3.47 23.95 -7.60
C ASP A 512 -4.30 23.30 -8.73
N GLN A 513 -4.66 22.02 -8.59
CA GLN A 513 -5.57 21.34 -9.53
C GLN A 513 -6.97 21.96 -9.48
N LEU A 514 -7.50 22.21 -8.28
CA LEU A 514 -8.80 22.86 -8.10
C LEU A 514 -8.82 24.29 -8.67
N ILE A 515 -7.72 25.04 -8.52
CA ILE A 515 -7.55 26.36 -9.14
C ILE A 515 -7.62 26.25 -10.66
N ALA A 516 -6.88 25.32 -11.26
CA ALA A 516 -6.85 25.15 -12.70
C ALA A 516 -8.24 24.83 -13.26
N GLU A 517 -8.96 23.90 -12.62
CA GLU A 517 -10.32 23.52 -13.01
C GLU A 517 -11.32 24.68 -12.88
N ALA A 518 -11.25 25.42 -11.78
CA ALA A 518 -12.13 26.57 -11.58
C ALA A 518 -11.83 27.71 -12.58
N GLN A 519 -10.56 27.94 -12.91
CA GLN A 519 -10.16 28.91 -13.94
C GLN A 519 -10.69 28.50 -15.31
N ASP A 520 -10.55 27.24 -15.69
CA ASP A 520 -11.07 26.70 -16.95
C ASP A 520 -12.60 26.81 -17.01
N TYR A 521 -13.29 26.44 -15.93
CA TYR A 521 -14.74 26.58 -15.83
C TYR A 521 -15.21 28.04 -16.01
N VAL A 522 -14.62 28.97 -15.27
CA VAL A 522 -14.96 30.41 -15.37
C VAL A 522 -14.61 30.96 -16.75
N CYS A 523 -13.48 30.54 -17.33
CA CYS A 523 -13.08 30.94 -18.68
C CYS A 523 -14.08 30.43 -19.73
N GLN A 524 -14.55 29.18 -19.63
CA GLN A 524 -15.56 28.62 -20.53
C GLN A 524 -16.89 29.39 -20.45
N LEU A 525 -17.32 29.82 -19.25
CA LEU A 525 -18.55 30.57 -19.07
C LEU A 525 -18.46 32.04 -19.50
N THR A 526 -17.29 32.67 -19.35
CA THR A 526 -17.10 34.10 -19.62
C THR A 526 -16.48 34.40 -20.99
N GLY A 527 -15.81 33.42 -21.60
CA GLY A 527 -15.02 33.57 -22.82
C GLY A 527 -13.70 34.35 -22.59
N THR A 528 -13.23 34.49 -21.36
CA THR A 528 -12.02 35.25 -21.04
C THR A 528 -11.28 34.71 -19.83
N THR A 529 -9.95 34.82 -19.83
CA THR A 529 -9.07 34.49 -18.69
C THR A 529 -8.87 35.66 -17.73
N TYR A 530 -9.60 36.77 -17.92
CA TYR A 530 -9.49 37.97 -17.07
C TYR A 530 -9.65 37.67 -15.57
N TYR A 531 -10.42 36.63 -15.22
CA TYR A 531 -10.73 36.27 -13.84
C TYR A 531 -9.74 35.29 -13.21
N ASN A 532 -8.73 34.79 -13.95
CA ASN A 532 -7.88 33.69 -13.47
C ASN A 532 -7.15 34.03 -12.16
N ASP A 533 -6.51 35.19 -12.09
CA ASP A 533 -5.79 35.63 -10.88
C ASP A 533 -6.75 35.79 -9.68
N TRP A 534 -7.96 36.28 -9.94
CA TRP A 534 -8.97 36.43 -8.89
C TRP A 534 -9.46 35.06 -8.40
N VAL A 535 -9.77 34.12 -9.31
CA VAL A 535 -10.13 32.74 -8.95
C VAL A 535 -9.03 32.11 -8.10
N ALA A 536 -7.77 32.18 -8.54
CA ALA A 536 -6.64 31.65 -7.77
C ALA A 536 -6.54 32.28 -6.37
N SER A 537 -6.76 33.59 -6.25
CA SER A 537 -6.72 34.28 -4.95
C SER A 537 -7.78 33.77 -3.97
N ILE A 538 -8.97 33.37 -4.46
CA ILE A 538 -10.01 32.78 -3.60
C ILE A 538 -9.52 31.44 -3.03
N TYR A 539 -9.01 30.55 -3.87
CA TYR A 539 -8.53 29.26 -3.40
C TYR A 539 -7.33 29.38 -2.44
N GLN A 540 -6.42 30.31 -2.71
CA GLN A 540 -5.26 30.56 -1.85
C GLN A 540 -5.64 31.18 -0.50
N GLU A 541 -6.66 32.04 -0.45
CA GLU A 541 -7.16 32.64 0.79
C GLU A 541 -7.78 31.59 1.73
N TYR A 542 -8.45 30.58 1.16
CA TYR A 542 -9.14 29.52 1.91
C TYR A 542 -8.47 28.15 1.78
N ALA A 543 -7.17 28.10 1.47
CA ALA A 543 -6.47 26.86 1.12
C ALA A 543 -6.60 25.75 2.18
N ASP A 544 -6.59 26.08 3.46
CA ASP A 544 -6.73 25.12 4.58
C ASP A 544 -8.19 24.73 4.87
N GLN A 545 -9.15 25.40 4.24
CA GLN A 545 -10.60 25.21 4.47
C GLN A 545 -11.33 24.69 3.23
N ILE A 546 -10.67 24.63 2.07
CA ILE A 546 -11.27 24.08 0.86
C ILE A 546 -11.20 22.56 0.87
N TYR A 547 -12.33 21.94 0.52
CA TYR A 547 -12.47 20.51 0.33
C TYR A 547 -11.58 20.04 -0.82
N THR A 548 -10.78 19.02 -0.54
CA THR A 548 -9.80 18.42 -1.47
C THR A 548 -10.04 16.93 -1.71
N GLY A 549 -11.05 16.33 -1.07
CA GLY A 549 -11.19 14.88 -0.99
C GLY A 549 -10.38 14.25 0.15
N GLU A 550 -9.60 15.04 0.89
CA GLU A 550 -8.80 14.58 2.04
C GLU A 550 -9.70 14.10 3.19
N HIS A 551 -9.44 12.89 3.69
CA HIS A 551 -10.19 12.19 4.75
C HIS A 551 -11.69 12.04 4.48
N ALA A 552 -12.09 11.97 3.20
CA ALA A 552 -13.50 11.91 2.79
C ALA A 552 -14.20 10.62 3.27
N LEU A 553 -13.50 9.49 3.21
CA LEU A 553 -14.02 8.18 3.61
C LEU A 553 -13.20 7.63 4.77
N SER A 554 -13.83 6.92 5.69
CA SER A 554 -13.16 6.28 6.82
C SER A 554 -13.80 4.94 7.14
N ILE A 555 -13.09 4.08 7.86
CA ILE A 555 -13.57 2.77 8.30
C ILE A 555 -13.64 2.79 9.82
N ALA A 556 -14.79 2.39 10.39
CA ALA A 556 -14.92 2.30 11.85
C ALA A 556 -13.98 1.24 12.42
N PHE A 557 -13.54 1.41 13.68
CA PHE A 557 -12.83 0.34 14.38
C PHE A 557 -13.70 -0.94 14.42
N GLY A 558 -13.07 -2.09 14.28
CA GLY A 558 -13.72 -3.40 14.23
C GLY A 558 -14.33 -3.77 12.88
N THR A 559 -14.59 -2.83 11.98
CA THR A 559 -15.05 -3.11 10.61
C THR A 559 -13.87 -3.56 9.75
N ILE A 560 -14.05 -4.64 8.99
CA ILE A 560 -13.09 -5.15 8.01
C ILE A 560 -13.70 -4.96 6.63
N ILE A 561 -12.90 -4.48 5.68
CA ILE A 561 -13.25 -4.40 4.27
C ILE A 561 -12.18 -5.18 3.52
N GLU A 562 -12.59 -6.19 2.76
CA GLU A 562 -11.66 -7.11 2.11
C GLU A 562 -11.18 -6.57 0.76
N ASN A 563 -11.99 -5.83 0.02
CA ASN A 563 -11.71 -5.59 -1.40
C ASN A 563 -11.76 -4.12 -1.79
N VAL A 564 -10.93 -3.77 -2.77
CA VAL A 564 -10.93 -2.46 -3.44
C VAL A 564 -10.94 -2.66 -4.94
N ILE A 565 -11.77 -1.87 -5.62
CA ILE A 565 -11.67 -1.63 -7.06
C ILE A 565 -11.28 -0.17 -7.22
N GLY A 566 -10.06 0.09 -7.68
CA GLY A 566 -9.54 1.43 -7.93
C GLY A 566 -10.23 2.13 -9.10
N GLY A 567 -9.83 3.38 -9.29
CA GLY A 567 -10.35 4.29 -10.30
C GLY A 567 -9.52 4.31 -11.58
N PRO A 568 -9.79 5.27 -12.49
CA PRO A 568 -9.08 5.43 -13.75
C PRO A 568 -7.87 6.39 -13.64
N LYS A 569 -7.31 6.56 -12.45
CA LYS A 569 -6.18 7.43 -12.13
C LYS A 569 -5.22 6.66 -11.24
N ASP A 570 -3.97 7.12 -11.21
CA ASP A 570 -2.95 6.66 -10.27
C ASP A 570 -3.51 6.69 -8.85
N ASP A 571 -3.71 5.51 -8.26
CA ASP A 571 -4.31 5.29 -6.96
C ASP A 571 -3.30 4.69 -5.97
N TRP A 572 -3.51 4.93 -4.67
CA TRP A 572 -2.74 4.32 -3.58
C TRP A 572 -3.67 3.44 -2.77
N ILE A 573 -3.31 2.18 -2.54
CA ILE A 573 -4.16 1.19 -1.87
C ILE A 573 -3.32 0.47 -0.81
N ILE A 574 -3.71 0.58 0.46
CA ILE A 574 -3.07 -0.10 1.59
C ILE A 574 -3.97 -1.26 2.02
N ASP A 575 -3.38 -2.46 2.11
CA ASP A 575 -4.03 -3.69 2.60
C ASP A 575 -4.41 -3.59 4.09
N ASN A 576 -5.10 -4.62 4.59
CA ASN A 576 -5.28 -4.81 6.02
C ASN A 576 -4.86 -6.24 6.42
N GLN A 577 -5.21 -6.66 7.63
CA GLN A 577 -4.78 -7.97 8.12
C GLN A 577 -5.54 -9.17 7.51
N ALA A 578 -6.62 -8.92 6.77
CA ALA A 578 -7.45 -9.95 6.15
C ALA A 578 -6.92 -10.29 4.75
N ASP A 579 -7.48 -11.32 4.14
CA ASP A 579 -7.26 -11.59 2.72
C ASP A 579 -7.90 -10.48 1.89
N ASN A 580 -7.11 -9.75 1.12
CA ASN A 580 -7.61 -8.68 0.29
C ASN A 580 -7.63 -9.01 -1.21
N TYR A 581 -8.65 -8.52 -1.92
CA TYR A 581 -8.66 -8.48 -3.39
C TYR A 581 -8.57 -7.02 -3.84
N LEU A 582 -7.39 -6.64 -4.34
CA LEU A 582 -7.05 -5.25 -4.66
C LEU A 582 -6.88 -5.10 -6.16
N ILE A 583 -7.75 -4.33 -6.80
CA ILE A 583 -7.64 -3.98 -8.23
C ILE A 583 -7.23 -2.51 -8.34
N GLY A 584 -6.17 -2.22 -9.10
CA GLY A 584 -5.68 -0.86 -9.36
C GLY A 584 -6.59 -0.12 -10.34
N GLY A 585 -6.86 -0.75 -11.48
CA GLY A 585 -7.72 -0.19 -12.52
C GLY A 585 -6.90 0.36 -13.67
N ALA A 586 -7.07 1.64 -14.00
CA ALA A 586 -6.21 2.26 -15.00
C ALA A 586 -5.40 3.37 -14.34
N GLY A 587 -4.11 3.47 -14.61
CA GLY A 587 -3.27 4.45 -13.93
C GLY A 587 -1.86 3.92 -13.77
N ASN A 588 -1.07 4.53 -12.89
CA ASN A 588 0.08 3.85 -12.31
C ASN A 588 -0.24 3.72 -10.83
N ASP A 589 -0.63 2.53 -10.41
CA ASP A 589 -1.20 2.28 -9.10
C ASP A 589 -0.16 1.77 -8.10
N TYR A 590 -0.36 2.11 -6.85
CA TYR A 590 0.57 1.86 -5.76
C TYR A 590 -0.11 1.04 -4.68
N PHE A 591 0.31 -0.21 -4.51
CA PHE A 591 -0.20 -1.11 -3.48
C PHE A 591 0.78 -1.19 -2.33
N PHE A 592 0.34 -1.04 -1.09
CA PHE A 592 1.16 -1.15 0.10
C PHE A 592 0.71 -2.41 0.83
N LEU A 593 1.59 -3.42 0.86
CA LEU A 593 1.30 -4.73 1.42
C LEU A 593 2.15 -5.00 2.65
N GLY A 594 1.69 -5.94 3.46
CA GLY A 594 2.43 -6.48 4.61
C GLY A 594 1.65 -6.42 5.92
N HIS A 595 0.36 -6.06 5.88
CA HIS A 595 -0.47 -5.99 7.09
C HIS A 595 -1.09 -7.34 7.47
N GLY A 596 -1.09 -8.33 6.58
CA GLY A 596 -1.48 -9.70 6.89
C GLY A 596 -2.03 -10.43 5.67
N GLY A 597 -2.94 -11.37 5.90
CA GLY A 597 -3.64 -12.06 4.81
C GLY A 597 -2.82 -12.87 3.81
N TYR A 598 -3.60 -13.52 2.94
CA TYR A 598 -3.20 -13.92 1.60
C TYR A 598 -3.93 -13.02 0.60
N ASP A 599 -3.21 -12.04 0.06
CA ASP A 599 -3.80 -11.03 -0.81
C ASP A 599 -3.71 -11.44 -2.29
N THR A 600 -4.65 -10.93 -3.07
CA THR A 600 -4.57 -10.93 -4.53
C THR A 600 -4.55 -9.48 -4.99
N VAL A 601 -3.52 -9.13 -5.76
CA VAL A 601 -3.29 -7.78 -6.25
C VAL A 601 -3.24 -7.82 -7.76
N ASP A 602 -4.09 -7.04 -8.41
CA ASP A 602 -4.21 -6.93 -9.86
C ASP A 602 -4.01 -5.47 -10.26
N GLY A 603 -2.90 -5.16 -10.93
CA GLY A 603 -2.59 -3.80 -11.38
C GLY A 603 -3.50 -3.33 -12.52
N GLU A 604 -3.97 -4.24 -13.37
CA GLU A 604 -4.66 -3.95 -14.62
C GLU A 604 -3.85 -3.07 -15.61
N GLU A 605 -4.37 -1.92 -16.06
CA GLU A 605 -3.74 -1.09 -17.09
C GLU A 605 -2.81 -0.06 -16.46
N GLY A 606 -1.50 -0.28 -16.49
CA GLY A 606 -0.63 0.71 -15.87
C GLY A 606 0.86 0.45 -15.90
N TYR A 607 1.56 1.19 -15.04
CA TYR A 607 2.85 0.80 -14.51
C TYR A 607 2.72 0.75 -13.00
N ASP A 608 2.48 -0.44 -12.48
CA ASP A 608 1.94 -0.67 -11.16
C ASP A 608 3.02 -1.19 -10.22
N ILE A 609 2.96 -0.72 -8.97
CA ILE A 609 4.03 -0.91 -8.00
C ILE A 609 3.46 -1.41 -6.68
N VAL A 610 3.94 -2.56 -6.24
CA VAL A 610 3.76 -3.04 -4.86
C VAL A 610 4.89 -2.48 -3.99
N TRP A 611 4.56 -1.97 -2.80
CA TRP A 611 5.45 -1.46 -1.78
C TRP A 611 5.39 -2.37 -0.57
N ILE A 612 6.56 -2.84 -0.13
CA ILE A 612 6.76 -3.57 1.12
C ILE A 612 7.55 -2.66 2.05
N GLU A 613 6.87 -2.10 3.06
CA GLU A 613 7.45 -1.06 3.91
C GLU A 613 8.23 -1.63 5.10
N ASP A 614 7.76 -2.73 5.68
CA ASP A 614 8.25 -3.25 6.96
C ASP A 614 9.30 -4.36 6.85
N TYR A 615 9.46 -4.96 5.67
CA TYR A 615 10.34 -6.10 5.45
C TYR A 615 11.43 -5.81 4.41
N PRO A 616 12.71 -6.18 4.68
CA PRO A 616 13.75 -6.13 3.66
C PRO A 616 13.53 -7.23 2.62
N SER A 617 14.05 -7.03 1.41
CA SER A 617 13.87 -7.98 0.31
C SER A 617 14.39 -9.38 0.64
N SER A 618 15.43 -9.47 1.48
CA SER A 618 16.01 -10.74 1.97
C SER A 618 15.06 -11.62 2.80
N GLN A 619 13.93 -11.09 3.27
CA GLN A 619 12.92 -11.83 4.03
C GLN A 619 11.71 -12.25 3.19
N ILE A 620 11.64 -11.79 1.94
CA ILE A 620 10.55 -12.12 1.03
C ILE A 620 11.02 -13.22 0.07
N GLN A 621 10.18 -14.22 -0.13
CA GLN A 621 10.33 -15.24 -1.15
C GLN A 621 9.49 -14.86 -2.36
N CYS A 622 9.99 -15.12 -3.57
CA CYS A 622 9.33 -14.79 -4.83
C CYS A 622 9.20 -16.06 -5.68
N PHE A 623 8.03 -16.27 -6.28
CA PHE A 623 7.74 -17.41 -7.14
C PHE A 623 6.98 -16.95 -8.39
N GLU A 624 7.59 -17.06 -9.56
CA GLU A 624 6.96 -16.68 -10.83
C GLU A 624 6.29 -17.88 -11.51
N ASN A 625 5.12 -17.67 -12.10
CA ASN A 625 4.40 -18.66 -12.90
C ASN A 625 3.57 -17.99 -14.01
N ASP A 626 2.88 -18.79 -14.84
CA ASP A 626 2.09 -18.29 -15.98
C ASP A 626 0.89 -17.40 -15.58
N GLU A 627 0.47 -17.43 -14.32
CA GLU A 627 -0.66 -16.67 -13.76
C GLU A 627 -0.21 -15.45 -12.93
N GLY A 628 1.09 -15.16 -12.86
CA GLY A 628 1.65 -14.01 -12.14
C GLY A 628 2.76 -14.38 -11.15
N VAL A 629 2.95 -13.54 -10.14
CA VAL A 629 4.03 -13.68 -9.14
C VAL A 629 3.45 -13.90 -7.75
N ILE A 630 3.91 -14.92 -7.03
CA ILE A 630 3.56 -15.12 -5.63
C ILE A 630 4.72 -14.64 -4.77
N ILE A 631 4.45 -13.72 -3.84
CA ILE A 631 5.39 -13.32 -2.81
C ILE A 631 4.95 -13.84 -1.44
N ILE A 632 5.90 -14.32 -0.63
CA ILE A 632 5.65 -14.82 0.72
C ILE A 632 6.60 -14.13 1.69
N GLY A 633 6.02 -13.45 2.69
CA GLY A 633 6.74 -12.77 3.75
C GLY A 633 6.61 -13.44 5.12
N PRO A 634 7.09 -12.76 6.18
CA PRO A 634 7.05 -13.31 7.53
C PRO A 634 5.64 -13.56 8.09
N ASP A 635 4.66 -12.72 7.75
CA ASP A 635 3.29 -12.76 8.28
C ASP A 635 2.19 -12.42 7.27
N PHE A 636 2.55 -12.31 5.99
CA PHE A 636 1.66 -12.10 4.84
C PHE A 636 2.13 -12.92 3.63
N SER A 637 1.25 -13.06 2.64
CA SER A 637 1.62 -13.49 1.29
C SER A 637 0.70 -12.83 0.28
N ALA A 638 1.15 -12.69 -0.97
CA ALA A 638 0.32 -12.09 -2.01
C ALA A 638 0.55 -12.75 -3.37
N HIS A 639 -0.52 -12.87 -4.15
CA HIS A 639 -0.48 -13.18 -5.58
C HIS A 639 -0.63 -11.88 -6.36
N LEU A 640 0.40 -11.54 -7.11
CA LEU A 640 0.54 -10.32 -7.90
C LEU A 640 0.28 -10.64 -9.38
N ILE A 641 -0.64 -9.89 -9.97
CA ILE A 641 -1.10 -9.99 -11.36
C ILE A 641 -0.94 -8.60 -11.97
N ASP A 642 -0.37 -8.52 -13.18
CA ASP A 642 -0.16 -7.26 -13.90
C ASP A 642 0.55 -6.19 -13.03
N ILE A 643 1.58 -6.60 -12.28
CA ILE A 643 2.45 -5.72 -11.49
C ILE A 643 3.84 -5.68 -12.11
N GLU A 644 4.37 -4.51 -12.43
CA GLU A 644 5.72 -4.37 -13.01
C GLU A 644 6.84 -4.32 -11.97
N LYS A 645 6.52 -3.95 -10.72
CA LYS A 645 7.57 -3.69 -9.72
C LYS A 645 7.12 -3.98 -8.29
N VAL A 646 8.02 -4.58 -7.50
CA VAL A 646 7.95 -4.60 -6.03
C VAL A 646 9.08 -3.76 -5.45
N HIS A 647 8.77 -2.77 -4.62
CA HIS A 647 9.73 -1.91 -3.93
C HIS A 647 9.83 -2.27 -2.44
N PHE A 648 11.05 -2.43 -1.94
CA PHE A 648 11.34 -2.70 -0.53
C PHE A 648 11.90 -1.44 0.13
N ALA A 649 11.11 -0.82 1.01
CA ALA A 649 11.49 0.45 1.62
C ALA A 649 12.68 0.31 2.61
N VAL A 650 12.81 -0.84 3.27
CA VAL A 650 13.81 -1.09 4.33
C VAL A 650 15.25 -1.03 3.80
N ASP A 651 15.52 -1.66 2.66
CA ASP A 651 16.83 -1.74 2.03
C ASP A 651 16.93 -0.96 0.71
N ASN A 652 15.82 -0.31 0.30
CA ASN A 652 15.72 0.49 -0.92
C ASN A 652 16.13 -0.32 -2.16
N ILE A 653 15.54 -1.50 -2.29
CA ILE A 653 15.73 -2.44 -3.40
C ILE A 653 14.44 -2.51 -4.22
N ASP A 654 14.60 -2.64 -5.54
CA ASP A 654 13.50 -2.80 -6.48
C ASP A 654 13.59 -4.18 -7.13
N TRP A 655 12.49 -4.92 -7.10
CA TRP A 655 12.27 -6.11 -7.89
C TRP A 655 11.49 -5.72 -9.13
N LEU A 656 12.03 -5.98 -10.32
CA LEU A 656 11.29 -5.77 -11.57
C LEU A 656 10.67 -7.10 -12.00
N LEU A 657 9.36 -7.11 -12.15
CA LEU A 657 8.61 -8.26 -12.64
C LEU A 657 8.44 -8.12 -14.16
N VAL A 658 8.47 -9.24 -14.88
CA VAL A 658 8.54 -9.29 -16.36
C VAL A 658 7.17 -9.43 -17.01
#